data_AF-A0A397TVG1-F1
#
_entry.id   AF-A0A397TVG1-F1
#
_cell.length_a   1.000
_cell.length_b   1.000
_cell.length_c   1.000
_cell.angle_alpha   90.00
_cell.angle_beta   90.00
_cell.angle_gamma   90.00
#
_symmetry.space_group_name_H-M   'P 1'
#
loop_
_entity.id
_entity.type
_entity.pdbx_description
1 polymer ?
#
loop_
_entity_poly.entity_id
_entity_poly.type
_entity_poly.pdbx_seq_one_letter_code
_entity_poly.pdbx_strand_id
1 'polypeptide(L)'
;MFVFAFGELFSKIWRIGHSKTLVQAIYHLLVRRLHPSVNRTYQDIWHRVTASFSPHMLESFLTSLLLHAQNCDLSKVSTPVSMDDQSRHLIRKIVKILMLLIGNKDNESILFLIKYKYFVGGKSFSIIILRVLCCFLCWRGVQKEANDDNNLNLKPLIYDDLINVLKTLVSSWSDPTFVKHGSITDQKYITSAILILFGYIPKKTLIDAGITREIIPGVSRWLQNSTEESRKLGMITAEMLSRLTDETGNVLDFELNPEDENVRSLRQLVEVKDGLVDLPDIENEDVEDQENTVLKSDKMVDSSEKHLDFSEKYYNTEISINNSFTTENINSQPVDSDDDDEFEPYPMEEESENEEDDKCEPQTKKKKILPPVYIIDLLSYLKSSDDPDKIEIAMNTAAKLIRDKTGFGMELDDHAVELARILINLRDTFELKEFEENRQAALTALVCGSPKNTVPFIIQQFFETRYSLSDKLMILSALSSAAKELSGLQIEEIKDIPAKKEITSINLNTQSTNDLSLITKNTLNIPTSDKVRWLSRRPKVEYARLNSTKRNRFNELAAKTFFFPLLAGFWIWSRNRDQGGILYEPVLVHRYVVTLAIFVQCSTNTVDIIQIDREYWDLLLSLRYNDDPAVLSALLFGINSTMNSLSERELAENFGKELVETQQWITTLLENRNNENIQPMAVWILAKTQGIVSNYQRLLLGDLLPLT
;
A
#
# COMPACT_ATOMS: atom_id res chain seq x y z
N MET A 1 -18.17 23.52 -31.28
CA MET A 1 -19.09 22.38 -31.12
C MET A 1 -18.41 21.04 -31.43
N PHE A 2 -17.82 20.84 -32.63
CA PHE A 2 -17.10 19.61 -32.96
C PHE A 2 -15.94 19.23 -32.01
N VAL A 3 -15.11 20.18 -31.58
CA VAL A 3 -14.01 19.90 -30.63
C VAL A 3 -14.50 19.41 -29.27
N PHE A 4 -15.65 19.92 -28.81
CA PHE A 4 -16.30 19.45 -27.58
C PHE A 4 -16.87 18.03 -27.74
N ALA A 5 -17.52 17.75 -28.87
CA ALA A 5 -18.06 16.43 -29.18
C ALA A 5 -16.94 15.37 -29.35
N PHE A 6 -15.82 15.73 -29.98
CA PHE A 6 -14.66 14.84 -30.08
C PHE A 6 -13.99 14.62 -28.72
N GLY A 7 -13.76 15.66 -27.92
CA GLY A 7 -13.21 15.52 -26.57
C GLY A 7 -14.07 14.64 -25.66
N GLU A 8 -15.40 14.76 -25.75
CA GLU A 8 -16.34 13.94 -25.00
C GLU A 8 -16.38 12.48 -25.49
N LEU A 9 -16.29 12.24 -26.80
CA LEU A 9 -16.22 10.91 -27.40
C LEU A 9 -14.92 10.20 -27.02
N PHE A 10 -13.79 10.90 -27.10
CA PHE A 10 -12.50 10.44 -26.61
C PHE A 10 -12.56 10.12 -25.11
N SER A 11 -13.10 11.02 -24.30
CA SER A 11 -13.30 10.82 -22.86
C SER A 11 -14.16 9.59 -22.55
N LYS A 12 -15.25 9.36 -23.31
CA LYS A 12 -16.11 8.16 -23.18
C LYS A 12 -15.35 6.88 -23.52
N ILE A 13 -14.62 6.83 -24.63
CA ILE A 13 -13.82 5.65 -25.01
C ILE A 13 -12.70 5.39 -23.99
N TRP A 14 -12.10 6.44 -23.43
CA TRP A 14 -11.08 6.34 -22.38
C TRP A 14 -11.63 5.82 -21.07
N ARG A 15 -12.84 6.21 -20.66
CA ARG A 15 -13.51 5.67 -19.46
C ARG A 15 -13.83 4.18 -19.57
N ILE A 16 -14.00 3.67 -20.79
CA ILE A 16 -14.25 2.24 -21.07
C ILE A 16 -12.94 1.43 -21.05
N GLY A 17 -11.77 2.09 -20.99
CA GLY A 17 -10.47 1.42 -20.81
C GLY A 17 -9.70 1.10 -22.10
N HIS A 18 -10.17 1.57 -23.28
CA HIS A 18 -9.52 1.34 -24.58
C HIS A 18 -8.42 2.36 -24.92
N SER A 19 -7.74 2.90 -23.92
CA SER A 19 -6.72 3.94 -24.09
C SER A 19 -5.59 3.54 -25.02
N LYS A 20 -5.10 2.30 -24.90
CA LYS A 20 -4.00 1.76 -25.70
C LYS A 20 -4.35 1.66 -27.18
N THR A 21 -5.50 1.07 -27.49
CA THR A 21 -5.96 0.84 -28.87
C THR A 21 -6.19 2.16 -29.61
N LEU A 22 -6.71 3.15 -28.89
CA LEU A 22 -6.98 4.46 -29.45
C LEU A 22 -5.70 5.26 -29.70
N VAL A 23 -4.72 5.20 -28.79
CA VAL A 23 -3.40 5.80 -29.01
C VAL A 23 -2.68 5.15 -30.19
N GLN A 24 -2.77 3.82 -30.35
CA GLN A 24 -2.21 3.11 -31.50
C GLN A 24 -2.78 3.61 -32.83
N ALA A 25 -4.09 3.82 -32.91
CA ALA A 25 -4.75 4.32 -34.12
C ALA A 25 -4.36 5.78 -34.46
N ILE A 26 -4.06 6.59 -33.45
CA ILE A 26 -3.86 8.04 -33.62
C ILE A 26 -2.39 8.43 -33.67
N TYR A 27 -1.47 7.59 -33.19
CA TYR A 27 -0.05 7.91 -33.10
C TYR A 27 0.58 8.32 -34.43
N HIS A 28 0.34 7.56 -35.52
CA HIS A 28 0.85 7.92 -36.84
C HIS A 28 0.29 9.26 -37.36
N LEU A 29 -0.96 9.59 -37.00
CA LEU A 29 -1.57 10.88 -37.34
C LEU A 29 -0.96 12.03 -36.52
N LEU A 30 -0.65 11.80 -35.25
CA LEU A 30 0.07 12.76 -34.40
C LEU A 30 1.47 13.01 -34.95
N VAL A 31 2.25 11.97 -35.23
CA VAL A 31 3.62 12.10 -35.75
C VAL A 31 3.64 12.82 -37.10
N ARG A 32 2.69 12.54 -38.00
CA ARG A 32 2.65 13.12 -39.36
C ARG A 32 2.11 14.56 -39.38
N ARG A 33 1.10 14.88 -38.57
CA ARG A 33 0.38 16.17 -38.66
C ARG A 33 0.79 17.19 -37.61
N LEU A 34 1.45 16.77 -36.53
CA LEU A 34 1.92 17.65 -35.46
C LEU A 34 3.35 18.14 -35.78
N HIS A 35 3.50 18.90 -36.86
CA HIS A 35 4.75 19.56 -37.26
C HIS A 35 4.63 21.08 -37.08
N PRO A 36 5.68 21.80 -36.63
CA PRO A 36 5.63 23.25 -36.43
C PRO A 36 5.22 24.04 -37.68
N SER A 37 5.45 23.50 -38.88
CA SER A 37 5.13 24.16 -40.15
C SER A 37 3.74 23.88 -40.73
N VAL A 38 2.98 22.87 -40.24
CA VAL A 38 1.88 22.30 -41.05
C VAL A 38 0.46 22.61 -40.58
N ASN A 39 0.13 22.85 -39.30
CA ASN A 39 -1.25 23.27 -38.93
C ASN A 39 -1.40 23.75 -37.47
N ARG A 40 -1.45 25.08 -37.25
CA ARG A 40 -1.78 25.68 -35.93
C ARG A 40 -3.17 25.26 -35.42
N THR A 41 -4.14 25.11 -36.32
CA THR A 41 -5.52 24.68 -36.00
C THR A 41 -5.56 23.27 -35.42
N TYR A 42 -4.72 22.36 -35.91
CA TYR A 42 -4.64 20.99 -35.42
C TYR A 42 -4.00 20.92 -34.03
N GLN A 43 -2.96 21.74 -33.79
CA GLN A 43 -2.36 21.91 -32.46
C GLN A 43 -3.37 22.46 -31.45
N ASP A 44 -4.14 23.50 -31.82
CA ASP A 44 -5.17 24.09 -30.97
C ASP A 44 -6.28 23.08 -30.60
N ILE A 45 -6.64 22.18 -31.51
CA ILE A 45 -7.61 21.11 -31.23
C ILE A 45 -7.04 20.16 -30.18
N TRP A 46 -5.80 19.69 -30.37
CA TRP A 46 -5.17 18.77 -29.42
C TRP A 46 -4.94 19.40 -28.05
N HIS A 47 -4.58 20.69 -27.98
CA HIS A 47 -4.50 21.40 -26.70
C HIS A 47 -5.84 21.49 -25.98
N ARG A 48 -6.95 21.67 -26.69
CA ARG A 48 -8.29 21.67 -26.08
C ARG A 48 -8.70 20.28 -25.63
N VAL A 49 -8.34 19.24 -26.39
CA VAL A 49 -8.58 17.84 -26.03
C VAL A 49 -7.79 17.46 -24.77
N THR A 50 -6.49 17.76 -24.72
CA THR A 50 -5.64 17.44 -23.56
C THR A 50 -6.04 18.23 -22.32
N ALA A 51 -6.45 19.49 -22.48
CA ALA A 51 -6.99 20.30 -21.38
C ALA A 51 -8.35 19.79 -20.86
N SER A 52 -9.11 19.05 -21.67
CA SER A 52 -10.40 18.47 -21.26
C SER A 52 -10.27 17.16 -20.47
N PHE A 53 -9.06 16.59 -20.37
CA PHE A 53 -8.85 15.33 -19.68
C PHE A 53 -8.79 15.48 -18.16
N SER A 54 -9.37 14.52 -17.44
CA SER A 54 -9.12 14.37 -16.01
C SER A 54 -7.67 13.90 -15.77
N PRO A 55 -7.10 14.11 -14.57
CA PRO A 55 -5.72 13.70 -14.27
C PRO A 55 -5.42 12.23 -14.58
N HIS A 56 -6.34 11.32 -14.25
CA HIS A 56 -6.21 9.89 -14.56
C HIS A 56 -6.26 9.61 -16.07
N MET A 57 -7.15 10.27 -16.82
CA MET A 57 -7.21 10.07 -18.28
C MET A 57 -5.95 10.60 -18.96
N LEU A 58 -5.45 11.73 -18.50
CA LEU A 58 -4.20 12.32 -18.96
C LEU A 58 -3.01 11.40 -18.72
N GLU A 59 -2.96 10.77 -17.54
CA GLU A 59 -1.97 9.75 -17.25
C GLU A 59 -2.07 8.55 -18.18
N SER A 60 -3.26 7.97 -18.33
CA SER A 60 -3.46 6.81 -19.20
C SER A 60 -3.10 7.13 -20.66
N PHE A 61 -3.39 8.35 -21.11
CA PHE A 61 -3.03 8.84 -22.43
C PHE A 61 -1.52 8.97 -22.61
N LEU A 62 -0.84 9.74 -21.76
CA LEU A 62 0.60 9.99 -21.88
C LEU A 62 1.41 8.71 -21.67
N THR A 63 1.02 7.85 -20.73
CA THR A 63 1.67 6.54 -20.52
C THR A 63 1.54 5.65 -21.76
N SER A 64 0.34 5.58 -22.35
CA SER A 64 0.11 4.78 -23.57
C SER A 64 0.85 5.37 -24.77
N LEU A 65 0.95 6.70 -24.87
CA LEU A 65 1.69 7.40 -25.93
C LEU A 65 3.19 7.09 -25.85
N LEU A 66 3.79 7.20 -24.67
CA LEU A 66 5.21 6.93 -24.46
C LEU A 66 5.55 5.45 -24.71
N LEU A 67 4.72 4.52 -24.24
CA LEU A 67 4.92 3.09 -24.46
C LEU A 67 4.74 2.69 -25.93
N HIS A 68 3.78 3.29 -26.63
CA HIS A 68 3.61 3.01 -28.06
C HIS A 68 4.73 3.64 -28.90
N ALA A 69 5.20 4.83 -28.53
CA ALA A 69 6.38 5.46 -29.13
C ALA A 69 7.65 4.62 -28.90
N GLN A 70 7.78 3.98 -27.73
CA GLN A 70 8.84 3.03 -27.44
C GLN A 70 8.85 1.86 -28.44
N ASN A 71 7.67 1.32 -28.75
CA ASN A 71 7.55 0.15 -29.61
C ASN A 71 7.70 0.46 -31.11
N CYS A 72 7.51 1.72 -31.54
CA CYS A 72 7.53 2.12 -32.95
C CYS A 72 8.79 2.91 -33.35
N ASP A 73 8.88 4.18 -32.95
CA ASP A 73 9.95 5.08 -33.41
C ASP A 73 11.24 4.86 -32.61
N LEU A 74 11.14 4.57 -31.31
CA LEU A 74 12.31 4.36 -30.43
C LEU A 74 12.85 2.93 -30.44
N SER A 75 12.13 1.95 -31.00
CA SER A 75 12.64 0.58 -31.16
C SER A 75 13.81 0.50 -32.14
N LYS A 76 13.97 1.53 -32.99
CA LYS A 76 15.10 1.71 -33.90
C LYS A 76 16.39 2.16 -33.20
N VAL A 77 16.34 2.48 -31.91
CA VAL A 77 17.52 2.85 -31.12
C VAL A 77 18.29 1.58 -30.73
N SER A 78 19.49 1.41 -31.31
CA SER A 78 20.32 0.20 -31.18
C SER A 78 20.62 -0.19 -29.73
N THR A 79 20.99 0.77 -28.88
CA THR A 79 21.23 0.56 -27.45
C THR A 79 20.62 1.71 -26.63
N PRO A 80 20.13 1.46 -25.40
CA PRO A 80 19.52 2.51 -24.57
C PRO A 80 20.48 3.68 -24.28
N VAL A 81 21.79 3.43 -24.36
CA VAL A 81 22.87 4.41 -24.13
C VAL A 81 23.50 4.89 -25.44
N SER A 82 22.90 4.58 -26.58
CA SER A 82 23.38 5.02 -27.90
C SER A 82 23.53 6.54 -27.95
N MET A 83 24.71 6.97 -28.41
CA MET A 83 25.09 8.37 -28.59
C MET A 83 25.04 8.83 -30.05
N ASP A 84 24.62 7.93 -30.96
CA ASP A 84 24.52 8.17 -32.39
C ASP A 84 23.50 9.28 -32.68
N ASP A 85 23.80 10.15 -33.65
CA ASP A 85 22.95 11.29 -33.99
C ASP A 85 21.54 10.86 -34.44
N GLN A 86 21.40 9.69 -35.07
CA GLN A 86 20.11 9.09 -35.41
C GLN A 86 19.27 8.81 -34.15
N SER A 87 19.88 8.26 -33.10
CA SER A 87 19.18 7.96 -31.84
C SER A 87 18.72 9.25 -31.13
N ARG A 88 19.57 10.29 -31.13
CA ARG A 88 19.23 11.60 -30.58
C ARG A 88 18.10 12.28 -31.37
N HIS A 89 18.12 12.16 -32.69
CA HIS A 89 17.08 12.71 -33.56
C HIS A 89 15.70 12.08 -33.26
N LEU A 90 15.64 10.75 -33.12
CA LEU A 90 14.39 10.05 -32.79
C LEU A 90 13.83 10.46 -31.41
N ILE A 91 14.70 10.60 -30.41
CA ILE A 91 14.32 11.08 -29.08
C ILE A 91 13.77 12.51 -29.17
N ARG A 92 14.49 13.42 -29.85
CA ARG A 92 14.04 14.81 -30.05
C ARG A 92 12.73 14.92 -30.82
N LYS A 93 12.51 14.06 -31.81
CA LYS A 93 11.25 14.01 -32.58
C LYS A 93 10.06 13.76 -31.65
N ILE A 94 10.18 12.81 -30.73
CA ILE A 94 9.13 12.53 -29.75
C ILE A 94 8.98 13.65 -28.73
N VAL A 95 10.08 14.25 -28.28
CA VAL A 95 10.03 15.42 -27.38
C VAL A 95 9.32 16.60 -28.05
N LYS A 96 9.58 16.88 -29.33
CA LYS A 96 8.86 17.92 -30.09
C LYS A 96 7.36 17.64 -30.13
N ILE A 97 6.96 16.39 -30.35
CA ILE A 97 5.55 15.99 -30.34
C ILE A 97 4.92 16.21 -28.96
N LEU A 98 5.60 15.80 -27.87
CA LEU A 98 5.14 16.02 -26.51
C LEU A 98 4.99 17.51 -26.18
N MET A 99 5.96 18.34 -26.57
CA MET A 99 5.92 19.80 -26.40
C MET A 99 4.72 20.41 -27.14
N LEU A 100 4.51 20.02 -28.40
CA LEU A 100 3.39 20.51 -29.21
C LEU A 100 2.03 19.99 -28.74
N LEU A 101 1.97 18.90 -27.98
CA LEU A 101 0.73 18.31 -27.48
C LEU A 101 0.33 18.89 -26.11
N ILE A 102 1.31 19.09 -25.23
CA ILE A 102 1.13 19.65 -23.89
C ILE A 102 0.95 21.17 -23.95
N GLY A 103 1.71 21.83 -24.84
CA GLY A 103 1.70 23.29 -24.98
C GLY A 103 2.38 24.01 -23.84
N ASN A 104 2.38 25.36 -23.92
CA ASN A 104 3.04 26.21 -22.94
C ASN A 104 2.16 26.55 -21.72
N LYS A 105 0.94 26.01 -21.64
CA LYS A 105 0.07 26.22 -20.47
C LYS A 105 0.56 25.33 -19.33
N ASP A 106 0.82 25.93 -18.17
CA ASP A 106 1.20 25.24 -16.95
C ASP A 106 -0.01 24.50 -16.36
N ASN A 107 -0.41 23.40 -17.00
CA ASN A 107 -1.35 22.46 -16.38
C ASN A 107 -0.60 21.73 -15.26
N GLU A 108 -0.86 22.13 -14.01
CA GLU A 108 -0.23 21.57 -12.81
C GLU A 108 -0.29 20.04 -12.76
N SER A 109 -1.38 19.44 -13.26
CA SER A 109 -1.56 17.99 -13.35
C SER A 109 -0.55 17.30 -14.26
N ILE A 110 -0.22 17.89 -15.41
CA ILE A 110 0.79 17.37 -16.35
C ILE A 110 2.17 17.50 -15.73
N LEU A 111 2.43 18.65 -15.10
CA LEU A 111 3.70 18.94 -14.47
C LEU A 111 3.96 17.98 -13.31
N PHE A 112 2.95 17.75 -12.45
CA PHE A 112 3.01 16.78 -11.37
C PHE A 112 3.32 15.37 -11.90
N LEU A 113 2.63 14.98 -12.96
CA LEU A 113 2.76 13.66 -13.54
C LEU A 113 4.14 13.44 -14.19
N ILE A 114 4.66 14.42 -14.92
CA ILE A 114 5.99 14.33 -15.55
C ILE A 114 7.10 14.46 -14.50
N LYS A 115 7.02 15.41 -13.56
CA LYS A 115 8.10 15.66 -12.58
C LYS A 115 8.16 14.63 -11.46
N TYR A 116 7.01 14.14 -10.99
CA TYR A 116 6.95 13.28 -9.80
C TYR A 116 6.49 11.87 -10.14
N LYS A 117 5.39 11.70 -10.88
CA LYS A 117 4.81 10.37 -11.11
C LYS A 117 5.68 9.49 -12.01
N TYR A 118 6.25 10.02 -13.09
CA TYR A 118 7.07 9.24 -14.02
C TYR A 118 8.51 9.00 -13.54
N PHE A 119 9.02 9.81 -12.62
CA PHE A 119 10.36 9.62 -12.05
C PHE A 119 10.35 8.81 -10.74
N VAL A 120 9.37 9.04 -9.85
CA VAL A 120 9.36 8.49 -8.49
C VAL A 120 8.18 7.52 -8.27
N GLY A 121 6.94 7.97 -8.48
CA GLY A 121 5.72 7.31 -7.96
C GLY A 121 4.87 6.55 -8.98
N GLY A 122 5.46 6.00 -10.04
CA GLY A 122 4.72 5.33 -11.12
C GLY A 122 5.54 4.27 -11.83
N LYS A 123 5.01 3.78 -12.96
CA LYS A 123 5.60 2.70 -13.75
C LYS A 123 7.05 2.98 -14.11
N SER A 124 7.91 1.99 -13.88
CA SER A 124 9.28 2.03 -14.39
C SER A 124 9.25 1.94 -15.91
N PHE A 125 9.80 2.97 -16.56
CA PHE A 125 9.94 3.02 -18.00
C PHE A 125 11.32 2.53 -18.43
N SER A 126 11.49 2.31 -19.74
CA SER A 126 12.83 2.08 -20.29
C SER A 126 13.70 3.33 -20.13
N ILE A 127 15.02 3.12 -20.10
CA ILE A 127 16.02 4.21 -20.09
C ILE A 127 15.82 5.17 -21.27
N ILE A 128 15.32 4.68 -22.41
CA ILE A 128 15.03 5.50 -23.59
C ILE A 128 13.91 6.51 -23.30
N ILE A 129 12.85 6.09 -22.59
CA ILE A 129 11.78 7.01 -22.18
C ILE A 129 12.31 8.00 -21.13
N LEU A 130 13.18 7.58 -20.21
CA LEU A 130 13.84 8.52 -19.27
C LEU A 130 14.62 9.60 -20.02
N ARG A 131 15.33 9.25 -21.09
CA ARG A 131 16.02 10.22 -21.97
C ARG A 131 15.04 11.21 -22.59
N VAL A 132 13.89 10.72 -23.10
CA VAL A 132 12.81 11.57 -23.62
C VAL A 132 12.29 12.53 -22.55
N LEU A 133 12.03 12.06 -21.33
CA LEU A 133 11.51 12.87 -20.23
C LEU A 133 12.52 13.94 -19.75
N CYS A 134 13.79 13.57 -19.57
CA CYS A 134 14.85 14.51 -19.21
C CYS A 134 15.08 15.56 -20.31
N CYS A 135 15.07 15.14 -21.58
CA CYS A 135 15.17 16.06 -22.71
C CYS A 135 13.96 17.01 -22.80
N PHE A 136 12.74 16.52 -22.50
CA PHE A 136 11.54 17.33 -22.44
C PHE A 136 11.61 18.41 -21.37
N LEU A 137 12.05 18.06 -20.16
CA LEU A 137 12.22 19.04 -19.06
C LEU A 137 13.23 20.13 -19.41
N CYS A 138 14.36 19.75 -20.03
CA CYS A 138 15.37 20.70 -20.48
C CYS A 138 14.83 21.67 -21.55
N TRP A 139 14.17 21.15 -22.60
CA TRP A 139 13.70 21.98 -23.71
C TRP A 139 12.52 22.89 -23.33
N ARG A 140 11.68 22.46 -22.38
CA ARG A 140 10.61 23.29 -21.82
C ARG A 140 11.17 24.52 -21.08
N GLY A 141 12.29 24.37 -20.36
CA GLY A 141 12.99 25.50 -19.74
C GLY A 141 13.45 26.53 -20.77
N VAL A 142 14.02 26.07 -21.90
CA VAL A 142 14.52 26.94 -22.98
C VAL A 142 13.40 27.71 -23.70
N GLN A 143 12.21 27.13 -23.88
CA GLN A 143 11.09 27.84 -24.51
C GLN A 143 10.46 28.95 -23.63
N LYS A 144 10.64 28.91 -22.30
CA LYS A 144 10.22 30.02 -21.42
C LYS A 144 11.08 31.26 -21.64
N GLU A 145 12.38 31.11 -21.93
CA GLU A 145 13.29 32.24 -22.21
C GLU A 145 12.93 32.99 -23.50
N ALA A 146 12.53 32.30 -24.57
CA ALA A 146 12.25 32.92 -25.87
C ALA A 146 10.98 33.79 -25.91
N ASN A 147 10.14 33.76 -24.88
CA ASN A 147 8.93 34.59 -24.79
C ASN A 147 9.13 35.84 -23.90
N ASP A 148 10.16 35.86 -23.05
CA ASP A 148 10.47 36.94 -22.11
C ASP A 148 11.75 37.69 -22.56
N ASP A 149 11.68 38.38 -23.70
CA ASP A 149 12.81 39.11 -24.32
C ASP A 149 13.36 40.31 -23.50
N ASN A 150 12.95 40.49 -22.25
CA ASN A 150 13.39 41.58 -21.39
C ASN A 150 13.90 41.05 -20.03
N ASN A 151 15.09 40.44 -19.99
CA ASN A 151 16.12 40.62 -18.95
C ASN A 151 17.27 39.61 -19.09
N LEU A 152 18.51 40.10 -19.11
CA LEU A 152 19.75 39.32 -19.25
C LEU A 152 20.11 38.41 -18.05
N ASN A 153 19.21 38.24 -17.07
CA ASN A 153 19.46 37.53 -15.80
C ASN A 153 18.65 36.23 -15.62
N LEU A 154 18.03 35.69 -16.68
CA LEU A 154 17.08 34.55 -16.62
C LEU A 154 17.68 33.13 -16.77
N LYS A 155 19.00 32.98 -16.94
CA LYS A 155 19.69 31.66 -16.90
C LYS A 155 19.39 30.77 -15.65
N PRO A 156 18.97 31.27 -14.47
CA PRO A 156 18.65 30.40 -13.33
C PRO A 156 17.40 29.52 -13.53
N LEU A 157 16.40 29.96 -14.31
CA LEU A 157 15.07 29.32 -14.33
C LEU A 157 15.03 27.96 -15.05
N ILE A 158 15.94 27.70 -16.01
CA ILE A 158 15.98 26.44 -16.78
C ILE A 158 16.27 25.25 -15.86
N TYR A 159 17.19 25.45 -14.92
CA TYR A 159 17.68 24.36 -14.08
C TYR A 159 16.80 24.14 -12.87
N ASP A 160 15.96 25.09 -12.45
CA ASP A 160 15.10 24.95 -11.28
C ASP A 160 14.21 23.69 -11.37
N ASP A 161 13.61 23.44 -12.54
CA ASP A 161 12.78 22.26 -12.77
C ASP A 161 13.58 20.95 -12.73
N LEU A 162 14.78 20.95 -13.31
CA LEU A 162 15.68 19.78 -13.32
C LEU A 162 16.25 19.52 -11.92
N ILE A 163 16.59 20.56 -11.17
CA ILE A 163 17.10 20.50 -9.79
C ILE A 163 15.99 20.01 -8.88
N ASN A 164 14.77 20.51 -9.01
CA ASN A 164 13.64 20.04 -8.19
C ASN A 164 13.39 18.54 -8.40
N VAL A 165 13.39 18.07 -9.65
CA VAL A 165 13.28 16.64 -9.95
C VAL A 165 14.50 15.88 -9.41
N LEU A 166 15.72 16.40 -9.57
CA LEU A 166 16.92 15.76 -9.05
C LEU A 166 16.89 15.63 -7.52
N LYS A 167 16.49 16.67 -6.78
CA LYS A 167 16.37 16.63 -5.32
C LYS A 167 15.35 15.60 -4.85
N THR A 168 14.19 15.55 -5.52
CA THR A 168 13.16 14.55 -5.21
C THR A 168 13.66 13.13 -5.47
N LEU A 169 14.41 12.92 -6.56
CA LEU A 169 15.03 11.64 -6.86
C LEU A 169 16.13 11.27 -5.88
N VAL A 170 17.01 12.21 -5.51
CA VAL A 170 18.08 11.97 -4.53
C VAL A 170 17.50 11.65 -3.15
N SER A 171 16.43 12.33 -2.75
CA SER A 171 15.69 12.03 -1.52
C SER A 171 15.12 10.62 -1.54
N SER A 172 14.41 10.23 -2.60
CA SER A 172 13.86 8.86 -2.76
C SER A 172 14.95 7.80 -2.90
N TRP A 173 16.06 8.10 -3.58
CA TRP A 173 17.20 7.21 -3.77
C TRP A 173 17.98 6.97 -2.48
N SER A 174 17.98 7.95 -1.58
CA SER A 174 18.67 7.89 -0.28
C SER A 174 17.80 7.32 0.85
N ASP A 175 16.51 7.09 0.60
CA ASP A 175 15.57 6.50 1.55
C ASP A 175 16.01 5.06 1.90
N PRO A 176 16.26 4.74 3.19
CA PRO A 176 16.71 3.40 3.56
C PRO A 176 15.72 2.30 3.23
N THR A 177 14.41 2.58 3.22
CA THR A 177 13.41 1.57 2.84
C THR A 177 13.61 1.17 1.38
N PHE A 178 13.82 2.16 0.51
CA PHE A 178 14.08 1.95 -0.91
C PHE A 178 15.43 1.26 -1.16
N VAL A 179 16.49 1.64 -0.45
CA VAL A 179 17.82 1.01 -0.59
C VAL A 179 17.79 -0.47 -0.18
N LYS A 180 17.14 -0.80 0.94
CA LYS A 180 17.08 -2.18 1.45
C LYS A 180 16.08 -3.06 0.70
N HIS A 181 14.89 -2.55 0.39
CA HIS A 181 13.77 -3.37 -0.08
C HIS A 181 13.30 -3.05 -1.50
N GLY A 182 13.81 -1.98 -2.11
CA GLY A 182 13.50 -1.61 -3.49
C GLY A 182 13.88 -2.70 -4.49
N SER A 183 13.12 -2.80 -5.57
CA SER A 183 13.42 -3.77 -6.62
C SER A 183 14.71 -3.36 -7.35
N ILE A 184 15.53 -4.33 -7.76
CA ILE A 184 16.76 -4.01 -8.50
C ILE A 184 16.45 -3.23 -9.79
N THR A 185 15.30 -3.48 -10.42
CA THR A 185 14.82 -2.76 -11.60
C THR A 185 14.52 -1.29 -11.28
N ASP A 186 13.86 -1.03 -10.15
CA ASP A 186 13.51 0.33 -9.72
C ASP A 186 14.73 1.10 -9.20
N GLN A 187 15.63 0.40 -8.51
CA GLN A 187 16.94 0.90 -8.11
C GLN A 187 17.75 1.33 -9.33
N LYS A 188 17.86 0.46 -10.35
CA LYS A 188 18.48 0.80 -11.64
C LYS A 188 17.76 1.97 -12.32
N TYR A 189 16.44 2.02 -12.27
CA TYR A 189 15.64 3.09 -12.90
C TYR A 189 15.91 4.47 -12.29
N ILE A 190 15.81 4.64 -10.96
CA ILE A 190 16.11 5.93 -10.32
C ILE A 190 17.57 6.29 -10.49
N THR A 191 18.50 5.34 -10.30
CA THR A 191 19.92 5.59 -10.52
C THR A 191 20.18 6.10 -11.94
N SER A 192 19.56 5.48 -12.95
CA SER A 192 19.69 5.91 -14.35
C SER A 192 19.14 7.32 -14.56
N ALA A 193 18.00 7.66 -13.96
CA ALA A 193 17.42 8.99 -14.05
C ALA A 193 18.34 10.06 -13.42
N ILE A 194 18.90 9.79 -12.24
CA ILE A 194 19.86 10.68 -11.56
C ILE A 194 21.11 10.89 -12.43
N LEU A 195 21.68 9.82 -12.98
CA LEU A 195 22.87 9.89 -13.83
C LEU A 195 22.62 10.73 -15.10
N ILE A 196 21.47 10.55 -15.75
CA ILE A 196 21.10 11.38 -16.91
C ILE A 196 21.00 12.86 -16.47
N LEU A 197 20.30 13.16 -15.37
CA LEU A 197 20.13 14.54 -14.88
C LEU A 197 21.45 15.22 -14.50
N PHE A 198 22.41 14.49 -13.92
CA PHE A 198 23.76 14.98 -13.69
C PHE A 198 24.44 15.47 -14.98
N GLY A 199 24.18 14.80 -16.10
CA GLY A 199 24.67 15.22 -17.42
C GLY A 199 24.10 16.56 -17.90
N TYR A 200 22.82 16.81 -17.62
CA TYR A 200 22.12 18.03 -18.08
C TYR A 200 22.44 19.27 -17.24
N ILE A 201 22.79 19.13 -15.96
CA ILE A 201 23.00 20.27 -15.05
C ILE A 201 24.49 20.65 -15.00
N PRO A 202 24.86 21.93 -15.18
CA PRO A 202 26.25 22.36 -15.15
C PRO A 202 26.84 22.31 -13.74
N LYS A 203 28.16 22.13 -13.66
CA LYS A 203 28.94 22.02 -12.41
C LYS A 203 28.58 23.07 -11.36
N LYS A 204 28.55 24.36 -11.75
CA LYS A 204 28.28 25.48 -10.82
C LYS A 204 26.92 25.31 -10.13
N THR A 205 25.89 24.99 -10.92
CA THR A 205 24.52 24.82 -10.44
C THR A 205 24.34 23.59 -9.55
N LEU A 206 25.05 22.48 -9.81
CA LEU A 206 25.05 21.31 -8.92
C LEU A 206 25.62 21.63 -7.53
N ILE A 207 26.71 22.42 -7.49
CA ILE A 207 27.36 22.87 -6.26
C ILE A 207 26.45 23.83 -5.50
N ASP A 208 25.92 24.86 -6.18
CA ASP A 208 25.03 25.86 -5.58
C ASP A 208 23.73 25.23 -5.03
N ALA A 209 23.21 24.19 -5.70
CA ALA A 209 22.02 23.47 -5.26
C ALA A 209 22.27 22.52 -4.07
N GLY A 210 23.52 22.27 -3.69
CA GLY A 210 23.90 21.44 -2.54
C GLY A 210 23.73 19.93 -2.73
N ILE A 211 23.65 19.45 -3.98
CA ILE A 211 23.36 18.04 -4.29
C ILE A 211 24.38 17.07 -3.69
N THR A 212 25.67 17.43 -3.68
CA THR A 212 26.75 16.61 -3.09
C THR A 212 26.48 16.32 -1.61
N ARG A 213 25.97 17.30 -0.85
CA ARG A 213 25.64 17.10 0.57
C ARG A 213 24.44 16.18 0.76
N GLU A 214 23.44 16.28 -0.12
CA GLU A 214 22.20 15.49 -0.04
C GLU A 214 22.45 14.01 -0.38
N ILE A 215 23.38 13.69 -1.30
CA ILE A 215 23.59 12.31 -1.77
C ILE A 215 24.52 11.48 -0.86
N ILE A 216 25.49 12.09 -0.17
CA ILE A 216 26.50 11.39 0.64
C ILE A 216 25.88 10.42 1.66
N PRO A 217 24.85 10.80 2.44
CA PRO A 217 24.19 9.87 3.36
C PRO A 217 23.59 8.65 2.66
N GLY A 218 23.06 8.85 1.44
CA GLY A 218 22.55 7.78 0.59
C GLY A 218 23.67 6.83 0.17
N VAL A 219 24.77 7.34 -0.38
CA VAL A 219 25.91 6.54 -0.87
C VAL A 219 26.41 5.57 0.21
N SER A 220 26.61 6.04 1.44
CA SER A 220 27.02 5.18 2.57
C SER A 220 26.07 4.00 2.81
N ARG A 221 24.75 4.21 2.66
CA ARG A 221 23.75 3.14 2.81
C ARG A 221 23.81 2.14 1.66
N TRP A 222 23.98 2.61 0.44
CA TRP A 222 24.14 1.73 -0.73
C TRP A 222 25.38 0.85 -0.61
N LEU A 223 26.49 1.39 -0.09
CA LEU A 223 27.73 0.63 0.16
C LEU A 223 27.58 -0.45 1.25
N GLN A 224 26.71 -0.21 2.24
CA GLN A 224 26.41 -1.16 3.31
C GLN A 224 25.43 -2.27 2.88
N ASN A 225 24.88 -2.20 1.66
CA ASN A 225 23.92 -3.19 1.18
C ASN A 225 24.60 -4.55 0.94
N SER A 226 23.85 -5.64 1.18
CA SER A 226 24.36 -7.01 1.07
C SER A 226 24.61 -7.44 -0.38
N THR A 227 23.85 -6.89 -1.32
CA THR A 227 23.92 -7.21 -2.74
C THR A 227 25.00 -6.41 -3.47
N GLU A 228 25.83 -7.11 -4.26
CA GLU A 228 26.89 -6.45 -5.04
C GLU A 228 26.33 -5.49 -6.09
N GLU A 229 25.23 -5.84 -6.76
CA GLU A 229 24.61 -5.00 -7.76
C GLU A 229 24.14 -3.65 -7.19
N SER A 230 23.51 -3.65 -6.01
CA SER A 230 23.08 -2.40 -5.37
C SER A 230 24.30 -1.59 -4.90
N ARG A 231 25.34 -2.23 -4.35
CA ARG A 231 26.61 -1.52 -4.02
C ARG A 231 27.21 -0.84 -5.26
N LYS A 232 27.26 -1.52 -6.41
CA LYS A 232 27.74 -0.95 -7.68
C LYS A 232 26.95 0.29 -8.10
N LEU A 233 25.63 0.29 -7.95
CA LEU A 233 24.81 1.47 -8.27
C LEU A 233 25.20 2.68 -7.40
N GLY A 234 25.42 2.48 -6.10
CA GLY A 234 25.87 3.54 -5.19
C GLY A 234 27.29 4.04 -5.47
N MET A 235 28.20 3.14 -5.85
CA MET A 235 29.57 3.50 -6.24
C MET A 235 29.59 4.34 -7.51
N ILE A 236 28.85 3.92 -8.56
CA ILE A 236 28.81 4.63 -9.84
C ILE A 236 28.19 6.01 -9.69
N THR A 237 27.09 6.17 -8.94
CA THR A 237 26.48 7.49 -8.73
C THR A 237 27.42 8.45 -8.02
N ALA A 238 28.15 7.97 -7.01
CA ALA A 238 29.14 8.77 -6.27
C ALA A 238 30.35 9.14 -7.13
N GLU A 239 30.92 8.17 -7.86
CA GLU A 239 32.02 8.37 -8.81
C GLU A 239 31.66 9.42 -9.87
N MET A 240 30.48 9.28 -10.48
CA MET A 240 30.03 10.19 -11.54
C MET A 240 29.73 11.60 -11.03
N LEU A 241 29.17 11.74 -9.82
CA LEU A 241 28.97 13.07 -9.23
C LEU A 241 30.31 13.73 -8.91
N SER A 242 31.24 12.99 -8.28
CA SER A 242 32.58 13.47 -7.96
C SER A 242 33.33 13.94 -9.21
N ARG A 243 33.23 13.19 -10.31
CA ARG A 243 33.80 13.56 -11.61
C ARG A 243 33.27 14.91 -12.16
N LEU A 244 32.05 15.28 -11.81
CA LEU A 244 31.43 16.54 -12.23
C LEU A 244 31.69 17.70 -11.26
N THR A 245 31.73 17.45 -9.95
CA THR A 245 31.82 18.50 -8.93
C THR A 245 33.24 18.76 -8.43
N ASP A 246 34.06 17.73 -8.33
CA ASP A 246 35.35 17.83 -7.64
C ASP A 246 36.44 18.38 -8.58
N GLU A 247 37.58 18.74 -8.02
CA GLU A 247 38.73 19.22 -8.77
C GLU A 247 39.50 18.04 -9.39
N THR A 248 40.21 18.28 -10.50
CA THR A 248 40.78 17.26 -11.40
C THR A 248 41.89 16.37 -10.80
N GLY A 249 42.10 16.38 -9.49
CA GLY A 249 43.02 15.51 -8.76
C GLY A 249 42.43 14.83 -7.52
N ASN A 250 41.17 15.10 -7.16
CA ASN A 250 40.49 14.49 -6.01
C ASN A 250 39.15 13.84 -6.44
N VAL A 251 39.16 13.20 -7.61
CA VAL A 251 37.99 12.48 -8.12
C VAL A 251 37.94 11.12 -7.43
N LEU A 252 36.79 10.80 -6.85
CA LEU A 252 36.52 9.53 -6.21
C LEU A 252 36.47 8.43 -7.28
N ASP A 253 37.32 7.41 -7.14
CA ASP A 253 37.33 6.21 -7.97
C ASP A 253 37.24 4.97 -7.06
N PHE A 254 36.32 4.06 -7.39
CA PHE A 254 36.12 2.80 -6.68
C PHE A 254 36.79 1.61 -7.40
N GLU A 255 37.54 1.85 -8.48
CA GLU A 255 38.29 0.85 -9.25
C GLU A 255 37.39 -0.30 -9.75
N LEU A 256 36.15 0.02 -10.13
CA LEU A 256 35.21 -0.94 -10.70
C LEU A 256 35.71 -1.47 -12.05
N ASN A 257 35.52 -2.77 -12.29
CA ASN A 257 35.95 -3.43 -13.52
C ASN A 257 35.37 -2.73 -14.76
N PRO A 258 36.21 -2.15 -15.64
CA PRO A 258 35.74 -1.42 -16.82
C PRO A 258 35.13 -2.32 -17.90
N GLU A 259 35.39 -3.64 -17.85
CA GLU A 259 34.86 -4.62 -18.80
C GLU A 259 33.42 -5.07 -18.47
N ASP A 260 32.87 -4.70 -17.31
CA ASP A 260 31.47 -5.00 -16.95
C ASP A 260 30.51 -4.09 -17.76
N GLU A 261 29.71 -4.69 -18.65
CA GLU A 261 28.76 -3.98 -19.51
C GLU A 261 27.77 -3.10 -18.72
N ASN A 262 27.37 -3.53 -17.52
CA ASN A 262 26.45 -2.76 -16.68
C ASN A 262 27.11 -1.49 -16.13
N VAL A 263 28.38 -1.59 -15.74
CA VAL A 263 29.16 -0.44 -15.24
C VAL A 263 29.40 0.55 -16.37
N ARG A 264 29.79 0.04 -17.55
CA ARG A 264 30.04 0.85 -18.74
C ARG A 264 28.78 1.60 -19.19
N SER A 265 27.65 0.89 -19.30
CA SER A 265 26.38 1.49 -19.72
C SER A 265 25.90 2.57 -18.75
N LEU A 266 26.02 2.36 -17.43
CA LEU A 266 25.63 3.36 -16.43
C LEU A 266 26.55 4.60 -16.45
N ARG A 267 27.88 4.44 -16.53
CA ARG A 267 28.82 5.57 -16.64
C ARG A 267 28.52 6.45 -17.85
N GLN A 268 28.18 5.83 -18.98
CA GLN A 268 27.85 6.54 -20.21
C GLN A 268 26.56 7.37 -20.13
N LEU A 269 25.62 7.08 -19.21
CA LEU A 269 24.36 7.82 -19.10
C LEU A 269 24.53 9.31 -18.78
N VAL A 270 25.62 9.70 -18.11
CA VAL A 270 25.92 11.11 -17.79
C VAL A 270 26.30 11.90 -19.05
N GLU A 271 26.81 11.22 -20.07
CA GLU A 271 27.19 11.84 -21.33
C GLU A 271 25.97 12.02 -22.26
N VAL A 272 24.85 11.34 -21.99
CA VAL A 272 23.61 11.36 -22.77
C VAL A 272 22.88 12.70 -22.61
N LYS A 273 23.37 13.73 -23.30
CA LYS A 273 22.82 15.10 -23.27
C LYS A 273 21.98 15.40 -24.51
N ASP A 274 20.98 14.56 -24.76
CA ASP A 274 20.17 14.60 -25.98
C ASP A 274 19.53 15.97 -26.27
N GLY A 275 19.26 16.81 -25.26
CA GLY A 275 18.70 18.15 -25.44
C GLY A 275 19.71 19.29 -25.68
N LEU A 276 21.00 19.09 -25.41
CA LEU A 276 22.02 20.15 -25.39
C LEU A 276 22.98 20.15 -26.59
N VAL A 277 22.90 19.14 -27.46
CA VAL A 277 23.78 19.00 -28.65
C VAL A 277 23.19 19.74 -29.86
N ASP A 278 23.96 20.56 -30.55
CA ASP A 278 23.51 21.11 -31.84
C ASP A 278 23.61 20.01 -32.91
N LEU A 279 22.45 19.55 -33.40
CA LEU A 279 22.35 18.56 -34.48
C LEU A 279 22.10 19.31 -35.79
N PRO A 280 22.78 18.98 -36.90
CA PRO A 280 22.40 19.49 -38.21
C PRO A 280 20.97 19.05 -38.56
N ASP A 281 20.19 19.96 -39.14
CA ASP A 281 18.83 19.66 -39.61
C ASP A 281 18.93 18.60 -40.71
N ILE A 282 18.65 17.33 -40.37
CA ILE A 282 18.45 16.28 -41.35
C ILE A 282 17.09 16.55 -41.99
N GLU A 283 17.10 17.23 -43.14
CA GLU A 283 15.96 17.30 -44.04
C GLU A 283 15.57 15.87 -44.44
N ASN A 284 14.28 15.57 -44.35
CA ASN A 284 13.72 14.24 -44.55
C ASN A 284 14.01 13.72 -45.96
N GLU A 285 14.85 12.68 -46.10
CA GLU A 285 14.68 11.71 -47.18
C GLU A 285 13.54 10.78 -46.78
N ASP A 286 12.32 11.17 -47.13
CA ASP A 286 11.16 10.28 -47.35
C ASP A 286 10.08 11.10 -48.09
N VAL A 287 10.42 11.52 -49.31
CA VAL A 287 9.44 11.85 -50.35
C VAL A 287 9.80 10.99 -51.56
N GLU A 288 9.23 9.78 -51.60
CA GLU A 288 8.89 9.17 -52.88
C GLU A 288 7.40 8.84 -52.88
N ASP A 289 6.70 9.67 -53.65
CA ASP A 289 5.32 9.55 -54.05
C ASP A 289 5.09 8.26 -54.85
N GLN A 290 4.16 7.41 -54.41
CA GLN A 290 3.37 6.57 -55.31
C GLN A 290 1.93 6.43 -54.83
N GLU A 291 1.15 7.49 -55.03
CA GLU A 291 -0.29 7.36 -55.31
C GLU A 291 -0.60 8.17 -56.58
N ASN A 292 -0.84 7.46 -57.70
CA ASN A 292 -2.00 7.62 -58.59
C ASN A 292 -1.68 7.22 -60.04
N THR A 293 -2.16 6.05 -60.44
CA THR A 293 -2.69 5.85 -61.80
C THR A 293 -4.04 5.15 -61.70
N VAL A 294 -5.11 5.92 -61.91
CA VAL A 294 -6.46 5.40 -62.12
C VAL A 294 -6.72 5.44 -63.63
N LEU A 295 -7.11 4.30 -64.23
CA LEU A 295 -8.36 4.11 -64.99
C LEU A 295 -8.30 2.95 -66.02
N LYS A 296 -9.26 2.03 -65.85
CA LYS A 296 -10.02 1.23 -66.84
C LYS A 296 -9.34 0.01 -67.51
N SER A 297 -9.85 -1.18 -67.17
CA SER A 297 -10.66 -2.02 -68.09
C SER A 297 -11.21 -3.28 -67.42
N ASP A 298 -12.48 -3.58 -67.68
CA ASP A 298 -13.19 -4.81 -67.35
C ASP A 298 -12.48 -6.10 -67.78
N LYS A 299 -12.59 -7.17 -66.96
CA LYS A 299 -13.17 -8.48 -67.34
C LYS A 299 -13.22 -9.46 -66.16
N MET A 300 -14.36 -10.14 -66.06
CA MET A 300 -14.68 -11.28 -65.20
C MET A 300 -13.70 -12.46 -65.37
N VAL A 301 -13.47 -13.23 -64.30
CA VAL A 301 -13.79 -14.68 -64.14
C VAL A 301 -13.14 -15.21 -62.84
N ASP A 302 -14.00 -15.50 -61.87
CA ASP A 302 -14.11 -16.71 -61.02
C ASP A 302 -12.86 -17.44 -60.47
N SER A 303 -12.76 -17.58 -59.13
CA SER A 303 -12.85 -18.87 -58.40
C SER A 303 -12.40 -18.79 -56.93
N SER A 304 -13.34 -19.16 -56.05
CA SER A 304 -13.18 -19.81 -54.72
C SER A 304 -12.79 -18.99 -53.47
N GLU A 305 -13.83 -18.47 -52.81
CA GLU A 305 -13.90 -18.23 -51.37
C GLU A 305 -13.96 -19.56 -50.58
N LYS A 306 -13.25 -19.61 -49.45
CA LYS A 306 -13.64 -20.40 -48.27
C LYS A 306 -13.69 -19.46 -47.07
N HIS A 307 -14.89 -18.99 -46.78
CA HIS A 307 -15.27 -18.41 -45.49
C HIS A 307 -15.31 -19.50 -44.42
N LEU A 308 -14.78 -19.22 -43.23
CA LEU A 308 -15.23 -19.83 -41.98
C LEU A 308 -15.26 -18.75 -40.90
N ASP A 309 -16.46 -18.27 -40.62
CA ASP A 309 -16.83 -17.47 -39.45
C ASP A 309 -16.45 -18.19 -38.15
N PHE A 310 -15.92 -17.45 -37.18
CA PHE A 310 -15.91 -17.88 -35.79
C PHE A 310 -16.63 -16.85 -34.93
N SER A 311 -17.95 -17.02 -34.85
CA SER A 311 -18.84 -16.33 -33.92
C SER A 311 -18.61 -16.85 -32.49
N GLU A 312 -18.44 -15.93 -31.54
CA GLU A 312 -18.43 -16.17 -30.10
C GLU A 312 -19.71 -16.88 -29.64
N LYS A 313 -19.58 -18.12 -29.13
CA LYS A 313 -20.66 -18.84 -28.45
C LYS A 313 -20.54 -18.66 -26.94
N TYR A 314 -21.46 -17.89 -26.40
CA TYR A 314 -21.88 -17.88 -25.01
C TYR A 314 -22.50 -19.24 -24.64
N TYR A 315 -22.11 -19.81 -23.50
CA TYR A 315 -22.86 -20.90 -22.86
C TYR A 315 -23.91 -20.29 -21.94
N ASN A 316 -25.14 -20.15 -22.46
CA ASN A 316 -26.35 -20.04 -21.65
C ASN A 316 -27.04 -21.40 -21.69
N THR A 317 -27.25 -22.01 -20.52
CA THR A 317 -28.12 -23.17 -20.38
C THR A 317 -29.29 -22.78 -19.49
N GLU A 318 -30.34 -22.25 -20.10
CA GLU A 318 -31.70 -22.24 -19.54
C GLU A 318 -32.49 -23.30 -20.30
N ILE A 319 -32.98 -24.32 -19.60
CA ILE A 319 -33.99 -25.25 -20.12
C ILE A 319 -35.32 -24.87 -19.47
N SER A 320 -36.24 -24.47 -20.33
CA SER A 320 -37.64 -24.17 -20.06
C SER A 320 -38.41 -25.43 -19.64
N ILE A 321 -39.07 -25.34 -18.50
CA ILE A 321 -40.09 -26.28 -18.01
C ILE A 321 -41.44 -25.74 -18.47
N ASN A 322 -42.28 -26.57 -19.10
CA ASN A 322 -43.74 -26.43 -19.02
C ASN A 322 -44.48 -27.74 -19.33
N ASN A 323 -45.11 -28.27 -18.27
CA ASN A 323 -46.40 -28.96 -18.15
C ASN A 323 -46.89 -29.98 -19.19
N SER A 324 -47.15 -31.21 -18.74
CA SER A 324 -48.53 -31.68 -18.45
C SER A 324 -48.58 -33.09 -17.81
N PHE A 325 -49.42 -33.20 -16.77
CA PHE A 325 -50.10 -34.34 -16.13
C PHE A 325 -50.15 -35.71 -16.85
N THR A 326 -49.99 -36.80 -16.06
CA THR A 326 -51.06 -37.77 -15.70
C THR A 326 -50.53 -38.76 -14.64
N THR A 327 -51.26 -38.87 -13.53
CA THR A 327 -51.12 -39.88 -12.48
C THR A 327 -52.07 -41.04 -12.75
N GLU A 328 -51.54 -42.26 -12.89
CA GLU A 328 -52.26 -43.53 -12.73
C GLU A 328 -51.67 -44.22 -11.49
N ASN A 329 -52.37 -44.28 -10.36
CA ASN A 329 -53.39 -45.28 -9.99
C ASN A 329 -52.78 -46.66 -9.70
N ILE A 330 -52.40 -46.90 -8.43
CA ILE A 330 -52.30 -48.25 -7.87
C ILE A 330 -53.11 -48.29 -6.57
N ASN A 331 -54.06 -49.21 -6.59
CA ASN A 331 -55.05 -49.54 -5.59
C ASN A 331 -54.48 -49.87 -4.21
N SER A 332 -55.31 -49.52 -3.23
CA SER A 332 -55.36 -49.97 -1.85
C SER A 332 -55.74 -51.46 -1.70
N GLN A 333 -55.12 -52.12 -0.72
CA GLN A 333 -55.79 -53.06 0.20
C GLN A 333 -55.15 -52.94 1.60
N PRO A 334 -55.93 -53.13 2.67
CA PRO A 334 -55.59 -52.75 4.05
C PRO A 334 -54.93 -53.90 4.82
N VAL A 335 -54.13 -53.57 5.83
CA VAL A 335 -53.78 -54.53 6.89
C VAL A 335 -53.90 -53.81 8.23
N ASP A 336 -54.88 -54.24 9.01
CA ASP A 336 -55.02 -53.99 10.44
C ASP A 336 -53.77 -54.47 11.19
N SER A 337 -53.30 -53.65 12.12
CA SER A 337 -52.75 -54.16 13.37
C SER A 337 -52.96 -53.09 14.43
N ASP A 338 -53.86 -53.41 15.36
CA ASP A 338 -54.00 -52.76 16.65
C ASP A 338 -52.65 -52.72 17.36
N ASP A 339 -52.26 -51.53 17.83
CA ASP A 339 -51.48 -51.39 19.05
C ASP A 339 -52.02 -50.16 19.78
N ASP A 340 -52.76 -50.46 20.84
CA ASP A 340 -53.21 -49.53 21.86
C ASP A 340 -51.99 -49.01 22.64
N ASP A 341 -51.61 -47.75 22.42
CA ASP A 341 -50.80 -46.99 23.37
C ASP A 341 -51.34 -45.55 23.46
N GLU A 342 -52.30 -45.41 24.38
CA GLU A 342 -52.54 -44.26 25.27
C GLU A 342 -51.96 -42.89 24.83
N PHE A 343 -52.80 -42.11 24.13
CA PHE A 343 -52.55 -40.70 23.81
C PHE A 343 -52.44 -39.83 25.09
N GLU A 344 -51.28 -39.21 25.32
CA GLU A 344 -51.18 -38.04 26.19
C GLU A 344 -51.54 -36.76 25.39
N PRO A 345 -52.57 -36.00 25.78
CA PRO A 345 -52.88 -34.71 25.14
C PRO A 345 -51.80 -33.68 25.45
N TYR A 346 -51.17 -33.12 24.42
CA TYR A 346 -50.36 -31.91 24.57
C TYR A 346 -51.27 -30.73 24.95
N PRO A 347 -50.93 -29.92 25.97
CA PRO A 347 -51.68 -28.72 26.29
C PRO A 347 -51.52 -27.71 25.16
N MET A 348 -52.63 -27.48 24.45
CA MET A 348 -52.79 -26.40 23.49
C MET A 348 -52.65 -25.09 24.27
N GLU A 349 -51.70 -24.23 23.89
CA GLU A 349 -51.64 -22.86 24.41
C GLU A 349 -52.98 -22.18 24.11
N GLU A 350 -53.57 -21.57 25.13
CA GLU A 350 -54.91 -20.98 25.13
C GLU A 350 -55.15 -20.14 23.87
N GLU A 351 -56.00 -20.65 22.97
CA GLU A 351 -56.73 -19.83 22.03
C GLU A 351 -57.63 -18.90 22.84
N SER A 352 -57.15 -17.69 23.12
CA SER A 352 -58.02 -16.61 23.56
C SER A 352 -58.86 -16.19 22.37
N GLU A 353 -59.97 -16.88 22.17
CA GLU A 353 -61.14 -16.39 21.44
C GLU A 353 -61.61 -15.10 22.12
N ASN A 354 -61.23 -13.97 21.54
CA ASN A 354 -62.00 -12.73 21.66
C ASN A 354 -62.26 -12.26 20.24
N GLU A 355 -63.31 -12.81 19.63
CA GLU A 355 -63.97 -12.20 18.49
C GLU A 355 -64.89 -11.08 19.00
N GLU A 356 -64.48 -9.82 18.84
CA GLU A 356 -65.42 -8.73 18.61
C GLU A 356 -64.86 -7.81 17.51
N ASP A 357 -65.72 -7.58 16.52
CA ASP A 357 -65.49 -6.88 15.25
C ASP A 357 -64.82 -5.50 15.37
N ASP A 358 -63.74 -5.27 14.60
CA ASP A 358 -63.68 -4.07 13.75
C ASP A 358 -62.73 -4.24 12.55
N LYS A 359 -63.15 -3.71 11.42
CA LYS A 359 -62.54 -3.86 10.10
C LYS A 359 -61.12 -3.26 10.05
N CYS A 360 -60.12 -3.99 9.53
CA CYS A 360 -59.18 -3.57 8.46
C CYS A 360 -57.97 -4.54 8.29
N GLU A 361 -57.80 -5.03 7.06
CA GLU A 361 -56.58 -5.55 6.41
C GLU A 361 -55.90 -6.84 6.91
N PRO A 362 -55.62 -7.83 6.03
CA PRO A 362 -54.79 -8.98 6.36
C PRO A 362 -53.32 -8.54 6.43
N GLN A 363 -52.85 -8.15 7.61
CA GLN A 363 -51.42 -8.09 7.87
C GLN A 363 -50.87 -9.51 7.89
N THR A 364 -50.19 -9.90 6.82
CA THR A 364 -49.39 -11.13 6.75
C THR A 364 -48.47 -11.18 7.98
N LYS A 365 -48.73 -12.07 8.94
CA LYS A 365 -47.81 -12.35 10.05
C LYS A 365 -46.45 -12.71 9.43
N LYS A 366 -45.48 -11.78 9.49
CA LYS A 366 -44.11 -12.04 9.01
C LYS A 366 -43.60 -13.30 9.71
N LYS A 367 -43.22 -14.33 8.96
CA LYS A 367 -42.62 -15.55 9.53
C LYS A 367 -41.39 -15.13 10.33
N LYS A 368 -41.36 -15.45 11.63
CA LYS A 368 -40.22 -15.17 12.49
C LYS A 368 -39.01 -15.97 11.97
N ILE A 369 -38.01 -15.28 11.43
CA ILE A 369 -36.80 -15.91 10.94
C ILE A 369 -36.02 -16.45 12.14
N LEU A 370 -35.66 -17.73 12.11
CA LEU A 370 -34.93 -18.40 13.18
C LEU A 370 -33.42 -18.15 13.04
N PRO A 371 -32.67 -18.08 14.15
CA PRO A 371 -31.23 -17.89 14.12
C PRO A 371 -30.52 -19.13 13.51
N PRO A 372 -29.46 -18.94 12.70
CA PRO A 372 -28.72 -20.04 12.10
C PRO A 372 -28.01 -20.90 13.16
N VAL A 373 -28.02 -22.22 12.97
CA VAL A 373 -27.37 -23.21 13.87
C VAL A 373 -26.11 -23.81 13.24
N TYR A 374 -26.04 -23.84 11.91
CA TYR A 374 -24.88 -24.30 11.14
C TYR A 374 -24.17 -23.12 10.47
N ILE A 375 -22.87 -23.27 10.22
CA ILE A 375 -22.07 -22.27 9.49
C ILE A 375 -22.56 -22.16 8.04
N ILE A 376 -23.05 -23.27 7.47
CA ILE A 376 -23.68 -23.28 6.14
C ILE A 376 -24.94 -22.42 6.12
N ASP A 377 -25.77 -22.49 7.17
CA ASP A 377 -26.98 -21.66 7.29
C ASP A 377 -26.58 -20.18 7.41
N LEU A 378 -25.58 -19.89 8.23
CA LEU A 378 -25.03 -18.53 8.39
C LEU A 378 -24.57 -17.97 7.03
N LEU A 379 -23.84 -18.77 6.25
CA LEU A 379 -23.41 -18.41 4.89
C LEU A 379 -24.61 -18.13 3.98
N SER A 380 -25.65 -18.96 4.04
CA SER A 380 -26.86 -18.77 3.23
C SER A 380 -27.58 -17.47 3.56
N TYR A 381 -27.63 -17.09 4.84
CA TYR A 381 -28.27 -15.86 5.30
C TYR A 381 -27.44 -14.63 4.89
N LEU A 382 -26.11 -14.68 5.04
CA LEU A 382 -25.23 -13.58 4.65
C LEU A 382 -25.17 -13.36 3.12
N LYS A 383 -25.42 -14.40 2.32
CA LYS A 383 -25.53 -14.30 0.85
C LYS A 383 -26.89 -13.78 0.37
N SER A 384 -27.91 -13.81 1.22
CA SER A 384 -29.27 -13.37 0.87
C SER A 384 -29.34 -11.84 0.87
N SER A 385 -28.88 -11.20 -0.21
CA SER A 385 -28.85 -9.72 -0.34
C SER A 385 -30.22 -9.05 -0.28
N ASP A 386 -31.28 -9.82 -0.50
CA ASP A 386 -32.64 -9.30 -0.73
C ASP A 386 -33.47 -9.25 0.57
N ASP A 387 -33.02 -9.95 1.64
CA ASP A 387 -33.75 -10.09 2.90
C ASP A 387 -33.00 -9.41 4.07
N PRO A 388 -33.34 -8.16 4.45
CA PRO A 388 -32.63 -7.43 5.50
C PRO A 388 -32.73 -8.13 6.86
N ASP A 389 -33.90 -8.70 7.19
CA ASP A 389 -34.15 -9.40 8.45
C ASP A 389 -33.21 -10.62 8.62
N LYS A 390 -32.85 -11.32 7.53
CA LYS A 390 -31.91 -12.45 7.57
C LYS A 390 -30.48 -11.99 7.84
N ILE A 391 -30.05 -10.91 7.18
CA ILE A 391 -28.71 -10.36 7.36
C ILE A 391 -28.56 -9.84 8.80
N GLU A 392 -29.55 -9.13 9.33
CA GLU A 392 -29.52 -8.63 10.71
C GLU A 392 -29.37 -9.77 11.73
N ILE A 393 -30.19 -10.82 11.61
CA ILE A 393 -30.12 -11.99 12.50
C ILE A 393 -28.78 -12.71 12.35
N ALA A 394 -28.29 -12.90 11.12
CA ALA A 394 -27.01 -13.52 10.85
C ALA A 394 -25.85 -12.73 11.48
N MET A 395 -25.83 -11.40 11.33
CA MET A 395 -24.77 -10.55 11.89
C MET A 395 -24.76 -10.56 13.41
N ASN A 396 -25.92 -10.47 14.05
CA ASN A 396 -26.05 -10.50 15.51
C ASN A 396 -25.64 -11.86 16.10
N THR A 397 -25.83 -12.96 15.37
CA THR A 397 -25.54 -14.33 15.86
C THR A 397 -24.17 -14.87 15.41
N ALA A 398 -23.58 -14.31 14.34
CA ALA A 398 -22.37 -14.81 13.70
C ALA A 398 -21.22 -15.01 14.68
N ALA A 399 -20.85 -13.98 15.43
CA ALA A 399 -19.69 -14.04 16.34
C ALA A 399 -19.85 -15.12 17.42
N LYS A 400 -21.07 -15.32 17.93
CA LYS A 400 -21.37 -16.33 18.93
C LYS A 400 -21.35 -17.73 18.30
N LEU A 401 -22.04 -17.92 17.18
CA LEU A 401 -22.12 -19.20 16.49
C LEU A 401 -20.74 -19.70 16.07
N ILE A 402 -19.91 -18.82 15.52
CA ILE A 402 -18.54 -19.15 15.14
C ILE A 402 -17.75 -19.64 16.36
N ARG A 403 -17.83 -18.94 17.50
CA ARG A 403 -17.17 -19.34 18.75
C ARG A 403 -17.65 -20.70 19.25
N ASP A 404 -18.96 -20.93 19.23
CA ASP A 404 -19.57 -22.19 19.68
C ASP A 404 -19.14 -23.38 18.81
N LYS A 405 -18.85 -23.13 17.53
CA LYS A 405 -18.37 -24.14 16.58
C LYS A 405 -16.85 -24.31 16.57
N THR A 406 -16.10 -23.53 17.36
CA THR A 406 -14.63 -23.68 17.43
C THR A 406 -14.24 -25.01 18.06
N GLY A 407 -13.51 -25.84 17.31
CA GLY A 407 -13.12 -27.18 17.75
C GLY A 407 -14.25 -28.22 17.72
N PHE A 408 -15.43 -27.88 17.16
CA PHE A 408 -16.52 -28.82 16.94
C PHE A 408 -16.58 -29.25 15.47
N GLY A 409 -15.99 -30.42 15.18
CA GLY A 409 -15.93 -30.96 13.81
C GLY A 409 -15.05 -30.14 12.86
N MET A 410 -15.25 -30.33 11.55
CA MET A 410 -14.49 -29.66 10.48
C MET A 410 -15.30 -28.54 9.79
N GLU A 411 -16.57 -28.37 10.15
CA GLU A 411 -17.52 -27.46 9.48
C GLU A 411 -16.98 -26.02 9.38
N LEU A 412 -16.41 -25.49 10.48
CA LEU A 412 -15.85 -24.15 10.50
C LEU A 412 -14.61 -24.04 9.61
N ASP A 413 -13.72 -25.02 9.63
CA ASP A 413 -12.46 -24.99 8.89
C ASP A 413 -12.69 -25.09 7.37
N ASP A 414 -13.68 -25.89 6.94
CA ASP A 414 -14.06 -26.07 5.54
C ASP A 414 -14.67 -24.80 4.94
N HIS A 415 -15.46 -24.05 5.74
CA HIS A 415 -16.16 -22.85 5.30
C HIS A 415 -15.48 -21.53 5.69
N ALA A 416 -14.34 -21.58 6.40
CA ALA A 416 -13.66 -20.41 6.95
C ALA A 416 -13.32 -19.35 5.90
N VAL A 417 -12.71 -19.78 4.79
CA VAL A 417 -12.25 -18.87 3.73
C VAL A 417 -13.43 -18.19 3.03
N GLU A 418 -14.51 -18.94 2.79
CA GLU A 418 -15.72 -18.41 2.16
C GLU A 418 -16.43 -17.41 3.07
N LEU A 419 -16.54 -17.73 4.36
CA LEU A 419 -17.13 -16.84 5.36
C LEU A 419 -16.32 -15.55 5.50
N ALA A 420 -14.98 -15.64 5.55
CA ALA A 420 -14.10 -14.47 5.59
C ALA A 420 -14.29 -13.58 4.35
N ARG A 421 -14.41 -14.20 3.16
CA ARG A 421 -14.64 -13.47 1.90
C ARG A 421 -15.96 -12.70 1.93
N ILE A 422 -17.02 -13.29 2.45
CA ILE A 422 -18.33 -12.64 2.52
C ILE A 422 -18.28 -11.51 3.55
N LEU A 423 -17.78 -11.77 4.76
CA LEU A 423 -17.70 -10.77 5.83
C LEU A 423 -16.86 -9.54 5.44
N ILE A 424 -15.76 -9.71 4.70
CA ILE A 424 -14.92 -8.59 4.24
C ILE A 424 -15.63 -7.76 3.15
N ASN A 425 -16.41 -8.40 2.27
CA ASN A 425 -17.07 -7.71 1.15
C ASN A 425 -18.49 -7.24 1.49
N LEU A 426 -18.99 -7.53 2.69
CA LEU A 426 -20.35 -7.19 3.12
C LEU A 426 -20.47 -5.68 3.35
N ARG A 427 -21.41 -5.05 2.64
CA ARG A 427 -21.68 -3.61 2.75
C ARG A 427 -22.97 -3.38 3.52
N ASP A 428 -23.02 -2.25 4.22
CA ASP A 428 -24.23 -1.82 4.92
C ASP A 428 -25.21 -1.15 3.94
N THR A 429 -25.97 -1.95 3.20
CA THR A 429 -27.01 -1.44 2.29
C THR A 429 -28.30 -1.04 3.00
N PHE A 430 -28.49 -1.46 4.25
CA PHE A 430 -29.76 -1.32 4.97
C PHE A 430 -29.66 -0.45 6.23
N GLU A 431 -28.49 0.16 6.49
CA GLU A 431 -28.21 0.97 7.68
C GLU A 431 -28.52 0.21 8.98
N LEU A 432 -28.00 -1.02 9.06
CA LEU A 432 -28.22 -1.89 10.22
C LEU A 432 -27.50 -1.35 11.46
N LYS A 433 -28.11 -1.51 12.63
CA LYS A 433 -27.50 -1.09 13.90
C LYS A 433 -26.25 -1.91 14.20
N GLU A 434 -25.20 -1.22 14.67
CA GLU A 434 -23.93 -1.84 15.08
C GLU A 434 -23.32 -2.74 14.00
N PHE A 435 -23.63 -2.49 12.72
CA PHE A 435 -23.23 -3.36 11.62
C PHE A 435 -21.71 -3.56 11.57
N GLU A 436 -20.95 -2.47 11.65
CA GLU A 436 -19.48 -2.48 11.64
C GLU A 436 -18.89 -3.22 12.85
N GLU A 437 -19.48 -3.04 14.04
CA GLU A 437 -19.04 -3.70 15.27
C GLU A 437 -19.30 -5.20 15.20
N ASN A 438 -20.50 -5.60 14.76
CA ASN A 438 -20.87 -7.01 14.56
C ASN A 438 -20.02 -7.66 13.47
N ARG A 439 -19.72 -6.95 12.38
CA ARG A 439 -18.84 -7.42 11.29
C ARG A 439 -17.42 -7.66 11.79
N GLN A 440 -16.85 -6.71 12.53
CA GLN A 440 -15.54 -6.85 13.14
C GLN A 440 -15.53 -7.99 14.17
N ALA A 441 -16.56 -8.12 15.00
CA ALA A 441 -16.68 -9.17 16.01
C ALA A 441 -16.77 -10.56 15.37
N ALA A 442 -17.55 -10.71 14.28
CA ALA A 442 -17.66 -11.95 13.53
C ALA A 442 -16.32 -12.33 12.87
N LEU A 443 -15.64 -11.36 12.25
CA LEU A 443 -14.32 -11.58 11.64
C LEU A 443 -13.27 -11.95 12.69
N THR A 444 -13.30 -11.30 13.85
CA THR A 444 -12.41 -11.61 15.00
C THR A 444 -12.66 -13.03 15.50
N ALA A 445 -13.93 -13.41 15.69
CA ALA A 445 -14.30 -14.77 16.10
C ALA A 445 -13.82 -15.83 15.10
N LEU A 446 -13.91 -15.54 13.80
CA LEU A 446 -13.44 -16.42 12.73
C LEU A 446 -11.92 -16.61 12.77
N VAL A 447 -11.16 -15.52 12.95
CA VAL A 447 -9.71 -15.57 13.10
C VAL A 447 -9.30 -16.36 14.35
N CYS A 448 -10.02 -16.21 15.46
CA CYS A 448 -9.78 -16.98 16.70
C CYS A 448 -10.12 -18.48 16.54
N GLY A 449 -11.13 -18.79 15.74
CA GLY A 449 -11.63 -20.14 15.53
C GLY A 449 -10.75 -20.98 14.61
N SER A 450 -10.44 -20.46 13.42
CA SER A 450 -9.68 -21.15 12.37
C SER A 450 -8.50 -20.30 11.85
N PRO A 451 -7.53 -19.94 12.71
CA PRO A 451 -6.47 -18.98 12.36
C PRO A 451 -5.61 -19.44 11.18
N LYS A 452 -5.35 -20.75 11.05
CA LYS A 452 -4.47 -21.32 10.01
C LYS A 452 -5.01 -21.12 8.59
N ASN A 453 -6.34 -21.16 8.41
CA ASN A 453 -6.97 -21.01 7.10
C ASN A 453 -7.38 -19.55 6.84
N THR A 454 -7.92 -18.90 7.87
CA THR A 454 -8.50 -17.56 7.76
C THR A 454 -7.44 -16.47 7.62
N VAL A 455 -6.40 -16.48 8.47
CA VAL A 455 -5.42 -15.38 8.53
C VAL A 455 -4.63 -15.23 7.23
N PRO A 456 -4.08 -16.29 6.60
CA PRO A 456 -3.37 -16.13 5.32
C PRO A 456 -4.25 -15.52 4.23
N PHE A 457 -5.52 -15.93 4.17
CA PHE A 457 -6.48 -15.37 3.22
C PHE A 457 -6.73 -13.88 3.50
N ILE A 458 -7.05 -13.51 4.75
CA ILE A 458 -7.32 -12.11 5.12
C ILE A 458 -6.11 -11.20 4.87
N ILE A 459 -4.89 -11.66 5.19
CA ILE A 459 -3.66 -10.91 4.92
C ILE A 459 -3.47 -10.71 3.42
N GLN A 460 -3.73 -11.74 2.61
CA GLN A 460 -3.69 -11.60 1.15
C GLN A 460 -4.71 -10.56 0.66
N GLN A 461 -5.93 -10.56 1.20
CA GLN A 461 -6.96 -9.56 0.85
C GLN A 461 -6.53 -8.13 1.22
N PHE A 462 -5.89 -7.94 2.38
CA PHE A 462 -5.40 -6.63 2.83
C PHE A 462 -4.46 -5.96 1.82
N PHE A 463 -3.58 -6.73 1.19
CA PHE A 463 -2.59 -6.24 0.22
C PHE A 463 -3.16 -6.02 -1.19
N GLU A 464 -4.42 -6.36 -1.45
CA GLU A 464 -5.04 -6.11 -2.75
C GLU A 464 -5.48 -4.64 -2.88
N THR A 465 -5.45 -4.12 -4.12
CA THR A 465 -5.74 -2.71 -4.42
C THR A 465 -7.23 -2.39 -4.48
N ARG A 466 -8.10 -3.40 -4.55
CA ARG A 466 -9.56 -3.22 -4.70
C ARG A 466 -10.28 -2.83 -3.40
N TYR A 467 -9.62 -3.00 -2.25
CA TYR A 467 -10.20 -2.73 -0.94
C TYR A 467 -10.03 -1.27 -0.53
N SER A 468 -11.07 -0.72 0.10
CA SER A 468 -11.04 0.64 0.60
C SER A 468 -10.14 0.77 1.85
N LEU A 469 -9.79 2.01 2.21
CA LEU A 469 -9.05 2.28 3.44
C LEU A 469 -9.81 1.76 4.67
N SER A 470 -11.14 1.92 4.70
CA SER A 470 -11.99 1.45 5.80
C SER A 470 -11.92 -0.07 5.95
N ASP A 471 -12.02 -0.82 4.85
CA ASP A 471 -11.92 -2.30 4.88
C ASP A 471 -10.54 -2.74 5.38
N LYS A 472 -9.47 -2.08 4.94
CA LYS A 472 -8.10 -2.36 5.39
C LYS A 472 -7.92 -2.09 6.88
N LEU A 473 -8.48 -1.00 7.40
CA LEU A 473 -8.47 -0.70 8.84
C LEU A 473 -9.30 -1.71 9.64
N MET A 474 -10.44 -2.15 9.14
CA MET A 474 -11.27 -3.19 9.76
C MET A 474 -10.49 -4.52 9.84
N ILE A 475 -9.84 -4.93 8.75
CA ILE A 475 -9.01 -6.14 8.71
C ILE A 475 -7.91 -6.09 9.79
N LEU A 476 -7.14 -5.01 9.85
CA LEU A 476 -6.10 -4.84 10.87
C LEU A 476 -6.68 -4.86 12.29
N SER A 477 -7.84 -4.24 12.48
CA SER A 477 -8.55 -4.21 13.76
C SER A 477 -8.96 -5.61 14.20
N ALA A 478 -9.58 -6.40 13.32
CA ALA A 478 -9.97 -7.78 13.60
C ALA A 478 -8.77 -8.68 13.91
N LEU A 479 -7.67 -8.55 13.16
CA LEU A 479 -6.44 -9.29 13.43
C LEU A 479 -5.84 -8.93 14.80
N SER A 480 -5.80 -7.62 15.14
CA SER A 480 -5.28 -7.16 16.43
C SER A 480 -6.12 -7.64 17.61
N SER A 481 -7.45 -7.59 17.49
CA SER A 481 -8.38 -8.08 18.52
C SER A 481 -8.28 -9.59 18.68
N ALA A 482 -8.12 -10.32 17.57
CA ALA A 482 -7.97 -11.78 17.61
C ALA A 482 -6.66 -12.20 18.27
N ALA A 483 -5.55 -11.50 18.02
CA ALA A 483 -4.28 -11.76 18.70
C ALA A 483 -4.39 -11.55 20.23
N LYS A 484 -5.11 -10.50 20.66
CA LYS A 484 -5.41 -10.26 22.09
C LYS A 484 -6.26 -11.39 22.69
N GLU A 485 -7.33 -11.80 22.00
CA GLU A 485 -8.20 -12.89 22.45
C GLU A 485 -7.44 -14.23 22.56
N LEU A 486 -6.59 -14.55 21.58
CA LEU A 486 -5.77 -15.76 21.55
C LEU A 486 -4.65 -15.77 22.60
N SER A 487 -4.08 -14.60 22.93
CA SER A 487 -3.05 -14.49 23.98
C SER A 487 -3.64 -14.51 25.39
N GLY A 488 -4.93 -14.17 25.53
CA GLY A 488 -5.59 -14.01 26.81
C GLY A 488 -5.18 -12.75 27.56
N LEU A 489 -4.43 -11.85 26.91
CA LEU A 489 -4.05 -10.55 27.45
C LEU A 489 -5.21 -9.57 27.25
N GLN A 490 -5.83 -9.13 28.34
CA GLN A 490 -6.70 -7.96 28.31
C GLN A 490 -5.83 -6.71 28.35
N ILE A 491 -5.31 -6.30 27.18
CA ILE A 491 -4.66 -5.02 27.02
C ILE A 491 -5.78 -3.98 26.98
N GLU A 492 -5.98 -3.24 28.08
CA GLU A 492 -6.88 -2.08 28.09
C GLU A 492 -6.46 -1.14 26.95
N GLU A 493 -7.39 -0.88 26.03
CA GLU A 493 -7.16 0.06 24.95
C GLU A 493 -6.92 1.45 25.56
N ILE A 494 -5.90 2.15 25.06
CA ILE A 494 -5.81 3.60 25.18
C ILE A 494 -6.99 4.15 24.37
N LYS A 495 -8.17 4.20 25.00
CA LYS A 495 -9.28 5.00 24.49
C LYS A 495 -8.85 6.46 24.54
N ASP A 496 -9.17 7.18 23.48
CA ASP A 496 -8.87 8.59 23.28
C ASP A 496 -8.93 9.40 24.58
N ILE A 497 -7.88 10.19 24.82
CA ILE A 497 -7.79 11.16 25.91
C ILE A 497 -9.08 12.01 25.88
N PRO A 498 -9.98 11.93 26.88
CA PRO A 498 -11.12 12.80 26.89
C PRO A 498 -10.63 14.23 27.16
N ALA A 499 -10.72 15.06 26.13
CA ALA A 499 -10.52 16.49 26.19
C ALA A 499 -11.56 17.13 27.13
N LYS A 500 -11.23 17.16 28.43
CA LYS A 500 -11.66 18.10 29.48
C LYS A 500 -11.55 17.42 30.84
N LYS A 501 -10.45 17.69 31.54
CA LYS A 501 -10.48 18.01 32.96
C LYS A 501 -9.23 18.84 33.27
N GLU A 502 -9.48 19.92 33.96
CA GLU A 502 -8.64 21.10 34.06
C GLU A 502 -7.30 20.81 34.75
N ILE A 503 -6.26 21.43 34.17
CA ILE A 503 -4.93 21.55 34.73
C ILE A 503 -5.03 22.37 36.02
N THR A 504 -4.78 21.74 37.16
CA THR A 504 -4.36 22.44 38.38
C THR A 504 -3.03 21.88 38.84
N SER A 505 -1.99 22.64 38.49
CA SER A 505 -0.69 22.77 39.17
C SER A 505 -0.29 21.67 40.16
N ILE A 506 0.63 20.79 39.76
CA ILE A 506 1.49 20.09 40.73
C ILE A 506 2.95 20.36 40.37
N ASN A 507 3.60 21.03 41.32
CA ASN A 507 5.00 21.41 41.38
C ASN A 507 5.94 20.24 41.07
N LEU A 508 6.94 20.54 40.26
CA LEU A 508 8.21 19.82 40.22
C LEU A 508 8.88 19.92 41.60
N ASN A 509 9.03 18.79 42.29
CA ASN A 509 10.15 18.49 43.18
C ASN A 509 10.11 17.02 43.60
N THR A 510 11.11 16.28 43.13
CA THR A 510 11.84 15.17 43.80
C THR A 510 11.08 14.17 44.69
N GLN A 511 11.28 12.89 44.34
CA GLN A 511 11.09 11.65 45.11
C GLN A 511 9.68 11.05 45.11
N SER A 512 9.38 10.27 44.07
CA SER A 512 8.78 8.94 44.21
C SER A 512 8.96 8.17 42.90
N THR A 513 10.04 7.40 42.84
CA THR A 513 10.16 6.26 41.94
C THR A 513 9.12 5.23 42.35
N ASN A 514 7.99 5.13 41.63
CA ASN A 514 7.18 3.90 41.52
C ASN A 514 5.88 4.01 40.68
N ASP A 515 5.46 5.20 40.22
CA ASP A 515 4.13 5.36 39.62
C ASP A 515 4.07 5.31 38.09
N LEU A 516 5.08 4.75 37.41
CA LEU A 516 5.00 4.38 36.00
C LEU A 516 5.19 2.88 35.78
N SER A 517 4.55 2.11 36.66
CA SER A 517 4.23 0.69 36.44
C SER A 517 2.72 0.58 36.19
N LEU A 518 2.29 0.93 34.98
CA LEU A 518 0.95 0.58 34.54
C LEU A 518 0.92 -0.93 34.28
N ILE A 519 0.56 -1.70 35.30
CA ILE A 519 -0.34 -2.86 35.29
C ILE A 519 -0.37 -3.43 36.72
N THR A 520 -1.58 -3.57 37.26
CA THR A 520 -1.94 -4.15 38.56
C THR A 520 -1.52 -3.38 39.82
N LYS A 521 -2.37 -2.43 40.23
CA LYS A 521 -2.77 -2.20 41.63
C LYS A 521 -4.10 -1.45 41.60
N ASN A 522 -5.19 -2.19 41.44
CA ASN A 522 -6.47 -1.71 41.94
C ASN A 522 -6.31 -1.55 43.46
N THR A 523 -5.94 -0.34 43.88
CA THR A 523 -5.94 0.10 45.27
C THR A 523 -7.38 0.12 45.74
N LEU A 524 -7.83 -1.03 46.22
CA LEU A 524 -8.95 -1.10 47.14
C LEU A 524 -8.58 -0.21 48.34
N ASN A 525 -9.31 0.89 48.50
CA ASN A 525 -9.43 1.59 49.78
C ASN A 525 -9.98 0.60 50.79
N ILE A 526 -9.08 -0.13 51.47
CA ILE A 526 -9.40 -0.86 52.68
C ILE A 526 -9.45 0.21 53.76
N PRO A 527 -10.61 0.51 54.37
CA PRO A 527 -10.64 1.41 55.50
C PRO A 527 -9.87 0.74 56.64
N THR A 528 -8.78 1.37 57.07
CA THR A 528 -8.15 1.12 58.36
C THR A 528 -9.17 1.48 59.45
N SER A 529 -10.00 0.51 59.82
CA SER A 529 -10.69 0.52 61.11
C SER A 529 -10.64 -0.88 61.69
N ASP A 530 -10.19 -0.91 62.93
CA ASP A 530 -9.76 -2.05 63.72
C ASP A 530 -10.93 -2.94 64.15
N LYS A 531 -11.59 -3.61 63.20
CA LYS A 531 -12.58 -4.66 63.46
C LYS A 531 -12.45 -5.78 62.42
N VAL A 532 -11.85 -6.89 62.82
CA VAL A 532 -11.74 -8.11 62.02
C VAL A 532 -13.15 -8.64 61.73
N ARG A 533 -13.66 -8.35 60.52
CA ARG A 533 -14.78 -9.07 59.93
C ARG A 533 -14.21 -10.20 59.08
N TRP A 534 -14.56 -11.44 59.40
CA TRP A 534 -14.29 -12.61 58.58
C TRP A 534 -15.05 -12.47 57.23
N LEU A 535 -14.42 -11.87 56.22
CA LEU A 535 -14.94 -11.95 54.86
C LEU A 535 -14.62 -13.32 54.27
N SER A 536 -15.65 -13.95 53.70
CA SER A 536 -15.57 -15.30 53.12
C SER A 536 -14.44 -15.41 52.07
N ARG A 537 -13.85 -16.60 51.93
CA ARG A 537 -12.77 -16.88 50.96
C ARG A 537 -13.24 -16.85 49.49
N ARG A 538 -14.55 -16.76 49.22
CA ARG A 538 -15.16 -16.81 47.88
C ARG A 538 -14.66 -15.71 46.92
N PRO A 539 -14.58 -14.42 47.30
CA PRO A 539 -14.12 -13.35 46.41
C PRO A 539 -12.64 -13.50 46.04
N LYS A 540 -11.81 -14.03 46.94
CA LYS A 540 -10.38 -14.24 46.68
C LYS A 540 -10.14 -15.41 45.71
N VAL A 541 -11.00 -16.44 45.78
CA VAL A 541 -10.98 -17.57 44.83
C VAL A 541 -11.55 -17.17 43.48
N GLU A 542 -12.60 -16.35 43.44
CA GLU A 542 -13.12 -15.76 42.19
C GLU A 542 -12.09 -14.85 41.53
N TYR A 543 -11.43 -13.99 42.31
CA TYR A 543 -10.34 -13.14 41.83
C TYR A 543 -9.14 -13.96 41.32
N ALA A 544 -8.79 -15.05 42.00
CA ALA A 544 -7.74 -15.97 41.54
C ALA A 544 -8.15 -16.79 40.30
N ARG A 545 -9.44 -17.11 40.12
CA ARG A 545 -9.96 -17.75 38.90
C ARG A 545 -9.97 -16.80 37.71
N LEU A 546 -10.40 -15.55 37.92
CA LEU A 546 -10.37 -14.50 36.89
C LEU A 546 -8.94 -14.20 36.43
N ASN A 547 -7.98 -14.23 37.37
CA ASN A 547 -6.56 -13.98 37.10
C ASN A 547 -5.73 -15.27 36.92
N SER A 548 -6.36 -16.43 36.70
CA SER A 548 -5.61 -17.66 36.43
C SER A 548 -4.91 -17.52 35.08
N THR A 549 -3.62 -17.83 35.02
CA THR A 549 -2.80 -17.74 33.82
C THR A 549 -3.39 -18.63 32.72
N LYS A 550 -4.01 -18.00 31.72
CA LYS A 550 -4.51 -18.70 30.54
C LYS A 550 -3.33 -19.09 29.65
N ARG A 551 -3.39 -20.28 29.05
CA ARG A 551 -2.41 -20.69 28.05
C ARG A 551 -2.52 -19.75 26.85
N ASN A 552 -1.40 -19.11 26.50
CA ASN A 552 -1.32 -18.28 25.31
C ASN A 552 -1.39 -19.17 24.06
N ARG A 553 -2.54 -19.17 23.37
CA ARG A 553 -2.76 -19.91 22.11
C ARG A 553 -2.09 -19.22 20.92
N PHE A 554 -1.81 -17.92 21.04
CA PHE A 554 -1.17 -17.13 20.00
C PHE A 554 0.28 -17.56 19.77
N ASN A 555 0.98 -18.06 20.79
CA ASN A 555 2.41 -18.40 20.73
C ASN A 555 2.81 -19.32 19.56
N GLU A 556 2.01 -20.34 19.23
CA GLU A 556 2.31 -21.26 18.12
C GLU A 556 2.10 -20.60 16.74
N LEU A 557 1.24 -19.58 16.67
CA LEU A 557 0.75 -18.98 15.44
C LEU A 557 1.42 -17.63 15.13
N ALA A 558 1.97 -16.98 16.16
CA ALA A 558 2.47 -15.60 16.17
C ALA A 558 3.40 -15.31 14.99
N ALA A 559 4.52 -16.03 14.90
CA ALA A 559 5.52 -15.85 13.86
C ALA A 559 4.99 -16.21 12.46
N LYS A 560 4.61 -17.48 12.27
CA LYS A 560 4.35 -18.07 10.95
C LYS A 560 3.04 -17.59 10.30
N THR A 561 2.01 -17.33 11.09
CA THR A 561 0.66 -17.10 10.58
C THR A 561 0.31 -15.61 10.58
N PHE A 562 0.70 -14.88 11.63
CA PHE A 562 0.32 -13.47 11.79
C PHE A 562 1.44 -12.51 11.38
N PHE A 563 2.59 -12.58 12.05
CA PHE A 563 3.61 -11.53 12.01
C PHE A 563 4.39 -11.51 10.67
N PHE A 564 5.03 -12.62 10.30
CA PHE A 564 5.88 -12.65 9.10
C PHE A 564 5.11 -12.49 7.79
N PRO A 565 3.92 -13.09 7.57
CA PRO A 565 3.15 -12.86 6.35
C PRO A 565 2.74 -11.40 6.19
N LEU A 566 2.34 -10.74 7.29
CA LEU A 566 2.01 -9.32 7.26
C LEU A 566 3.25 -8.48 6.91
N LEU A 567 4.35 -8.68 7.64
CA LEU A 567 5.61 -7.97 7.42
C LEU A 567 6.16 -8.16 6.00
N ALA A 568 6.20 -9.40 5.50
CA ALA A 568 6.65 -9.70 4.14
C ALA A 568 5.79 -9.01 3.09
N GLY A 569 4.47 -9.02 3.28
CA GLY A 569 3.54 -8.31 2.42
C GLY A 569 3.78 -6.79 2.41
N PHE A 570 4.12 -6.19 3.57
CA PHE A 570 4.49 -4.78 3.63
C PHE A 570 5.72 -4.47 2.77
N TRP A 571 6.77 -5.28 2.86
CA TRP A 571 7.99 -5.07 2.05
C TRP A 571 7.73 -5.26 0.55
N ILE A 572 6.95 -6.27 0.18
CA ILE A 572 6.56 -6.51 -1.22
C ILE A 572 5.73 -5.34 -1.75
N TRP A 573 4.78 -4.85 -0.95
CA TRP A 573 3.93 -3.75 -1.38
C TRP A 573 4.70 -2.43 -1.44
N SER A 574 5.60 -2.18 -0.48
CA SER A 574 6.53 -1.03 -0.47
C SER A 574 7.47 -1.03 -1.68
N ARG A 575 7.88 -2.22 -2.15
CA ARG A 575 8.70 -2.38 -3.36
C ARG A 575 7.95 -2.02 -4.64
N ASN A 576 6.63 -2.16 -4.69
CA ASN A 576 5.82 -1.97 -5.90
C ASN A 576 5.40 -0.50 -6.06
N ARG A 577 6.14 0.26 -6.89
CA ARG A 577 5.84 1.68 -7.22
C ARG A 577 4.46 1.92 -7.84
N ASP A 578 3.91 0.92 -8.51
CA ASP A 578 2.62 1.02 -9.21
C ASP A 578 1.41 1.05 -8.28
N GLN A 579 1.56 0.59 -7.05
CA GLN A 579 0.47 0.43 -6.10
C GLN A 579 0.67 1.42 -4.96
N GLY A 580 0.25 2.68 -5.18
CA GLY A 580 0.33 3.80 -4.22
C GLY A 580 0.55 3.33 -2.78
N GLY A 581 1.80 3.42 -2.33
CA GLY A 581 2.30 2.66 -1.20
C GLY A 581 1.62 3.02 0.13
N ILE A 582 1.60 2.06 1.05
CA ILE A 582 1.26 2.26 2.48
C ILE A 582 1.87 3.56 3.02
N LEU A 583 3.11 3.85 2.62
CA LEU A 583 3.90 4.99 3.06
C LEU A 583 3.24 6.36 2.82
N TYR A 584 2.30 6.47 1.88
CA TYR A 584 1.63 7.74 1.60
C TYR A 584 0.38 7.99 2.44
N GLU A 585 -0.20 6.96 3.07
CA GLU A 585 -1.41 7.08 3.89
C GLU A 585 -1.08 6.94 5.38
N PRO A 586 -0.92 8.05 6.13
CA PRO A 586 -0.39 8.01 7.49
C PRO A 586 -1.29 7.24 8.46
N VAL A 587 -2.62 7.29 8.26
CA VAL A 587 -3.59 6.55 9.09
C VAL A 587 -3.40 5.04 8.96
N LEU A 588 -3.14 4.57 7.74
CA LEU A 588 -2.91 3.15 7.48
C LEU A 588 -1.58 2.70 8.06
N VAL A 589 -0.50 3.48 7.87
CA VAL A 589 0.82 3.21 8.48
C VAL A 589 0.70 3.12 10.00
N HIS A 590 0.04 4.09 10.62
CA HIS A 590 -0.20 4.13 12.06
C HIS A 590 -0.88 2.84 12.54
N ARG A 591 -2.03 2.47 11.93
CA ARG A 591 -2.77 1.27 12.35
C ARG A 591 -1.97 -0.01 12.10
N TYR A 592 -1.22 -0.07 11.00
CA TYR A 592 -0.37 -1.20 10.64
C TYR A 592 0.74 -1.43 11.67
N VAL A 593 1.48 -0.37 12.01
CA VAL A 593 2.54 -0.41 13.04
C VAL A 593 1.95 -0.80 14.40
N VAL A 594 0.85 -0.18 14.83
CA VAL A 594 0.19 -0.53 16.10
C VAL A 594 -0.26 -1.99 16.13
N THR A 595 -0.77 -2.53 15.02
CA THR A 595 -1.18 -3.94 14.93
C THR A 595 -0.01 -4.89 15.11
N LEU A 596 1.13 -4.61 14.47
CA LEU A 596 2.36 -5.38 14.67
C LEU A 596 2.90 -5.25 16.10
N ALA A 597 2.86 -4.07 16.70
CA ALA A 597 3.20 -3.89 18.12
C ALA A 597 2.33 -4.79 19.02
N ILE A 598 1.01 -4.84 18.78
CA ILE A 598 0.11 -5.71 19.53
C ILE A 598 0.51 -7.18 19.38
N PHE A 599 0.90 -7.63 18.17
CA PHE A 599 1.40 -8.99 17.98
C PHE A 599 2.66 -9.26 18.80
N VAL A 600 3.60 -8.32 18.87
CA VAL A 600 4.80 -8.42 19.73
C VAL A 600 4.41 -8.59 21.20
N GLN A 601 3.50 -7.76 21.72
CA GLN A 601 3.01 -7.87 23.11
C GLN A 601 2.34 -9.22 23.38
N CYS A 602 1.53 -9.68 22.42
CA CYS A 602 0.85 -10.97 22.49
C CYS A 602 1.81 -12.16 22.36
N SER A 603 3.03 -11.95 21.85
CA SER A 603 4.06 -12.98 21.64
C SER A 603 5.07 -13.10 22.79
N THR A 604 4.80 -12.46 23.93
CA THR A 604 5.66 -12.56 25.12
C THR A 604 5.88 -14.03 25.52
N ASN A 605 7.15 -14.39 25.75
CA ASN A 605 7.60 -15.77 26.03
C ASN A 605 7.46 -16.78 24.88
N THR A 606 7.44 -16.33 23.62
CA THR A 606 7.60 -17.23 22.46
C THR A 606 9.07 -17.51 22.17
N VAL A 607 9.36 -18.66 21.54
CA VAL A 607 10.73 -19.01 21.12
C VAL A 607 11.21 -18.08 20.00
N ASP A 608 10.29 -17.65 19.13
CA ASP A 608 10.59 -16.83 17.96
C ASP A 608 10.65 -15.32 18.30
N ILE A 609 10.48 -14.92 19.56
CA ILE A 609 10.34 -13.49 19.95
C ILE A 609 11.54 -12.64 19.52
N ILE A 610 12.77 -13.16 19.65
CA ILE A 610 13.98 -12.44 19.25
C ILE A 610 13.98 -12.17 17.74
N GLN A 611 13.49 -13.13 16.94
CA GLN A 611 13.40 -12.96 15.49
C GLN A 611 12.29 -11.96 15.12
N ILE A 612 11.13 -12.07 15.77
CA ILE A 612 10.02 -11.12 15.60
C ILE A 612 10.46 -9.70 15.95
N ASP A 613 11.09 -9.51 17.11
CA ASP A 613 11.53 -8.20 17.58
C ASP A 613 12.59 -7.60 16.66
N ARG A 614 13.54 -8.39 16.14
CA ARG A 614 14.53 -7.90 15.17
C ARG A 614 13.90 -7.33 13.91
N GLU A 615 13.07 -8.14 13.27
CA GLU A 615 12.42 -7.77 12.02
C GLU A 615 11.42 -6.61 12.22
N TYR A 616 10.76 -6.55 13.39
CA TYR A 616 9.91 -5.43 13.75
C TYR A 616 10.71 -4.15 14.00
N TRP A 617 11.82 -4.23 14.73
CA TRP A 617 12.67 -3.08 15.03
C TRP A 617 13.29 -2.49 13.76
N ASP A 618 13.71 -3.35 12.83
CA ASP A 618 14.16 -2.95 11.50
C ASP A 618 13.06 -2.19 10.72
N LEU A 619 11.82 -2.67 10.76
CA LEU A 619 10.67 -1.97 10.18
C LEU A 619 10.48 -0.59 10.83
N LEU A 620 10.51 -0.51 12.17
CA LEU A 620 10.34 0.75 12.91
C LEU A 620 11.40 1.78 12.53
N LEU A 621 12.66 1.37 12.48
CA LEU A 621 13.78 2.23 12.07
C LEU A 621 13.72 2.63 10.60
N SER A 622 13.13 1.80 9.73
CA SER A 622 12.92 2.15 8.33
C SER A 622 11.90 3.28 8.15
N LEU A 623 10.86 3.31 8.99
CA LEU A 623 9.76 4.28 8.95
C LEU A 623 10.06 5.59 9.67
N ARG A 624 11.26 5.75 10.25
CA ARG A 624 11.66 6.89 11.08
C ARG A 624 11.68 8.25 10.38
N TYR A 625 11.65 8.25 9.05
CA TYR A 625 11.72 9.44 8.20
C TYR A 625 10.34 10.05 7.91
N ASN A 626 9.27 9.44 8.40
CA ASN A 626 7.94 10.02 8.28
C ASN A 626 7.76 11.16 9.30
N ASP A 627 7.34 12.32 8.82
CA ASP A 627 7.15 13.52 9.66
C ASP A 627 5.78 13.57 10.35
N ASP A 628 4.86 12.67 10.01
CA ASP A 628 3.49 12.68 10.55
C ASP A 628 3.49 12.32 12.06
N PRO A 629 2.89 13.16 12.92
CA PRO A 629 2.88 12.94 14.37
C PRO A 629 2.16 11.66 14.79
N ALA A 630 1.11 11.25 14.06
CA ALA A 630 0.38 10.01 14.35
C ALA A 630 1.27 8.78 14.07
N VAL A 631 2.03 8.81 12.97
CA VAL A 631 2.97 7.73 12.63
C VAL A 631 4.11 7.68 13.65
N LEU A 632 4.71 8.83 13.99
CA LEU A 632 5.76 8.91 15.00
C LEU A 632 5.30 8.36 16.37
N SER A 633 4.06 8.67 16.78
CA SER A 633 3.50 8.13 18.03
C SER A 633 3.37 6.60 18.01
N ALA A 634 2.96 6.03 16.87
CA ALA A 634 2.90 4.58 16.67
C ALA A 634 4.28 3.94 16.68
N LEU A 635 5.29 4.58 16.09
CA LEU A 635 6.67 4.08 16.10
C LEU A 635 7.23 4.02 17.52
N LEU A 636 7.03 5.08 18.33
CA LEU A 636 7.45 5.08 19.72
C LEU A 636 6.71 4.03 20.55
N PHE A 637 5.40 3.85 20.31
CA PHE A 637 4.64 2.77 20.92
C PHE A 637 5.21 1.39 20.54
N GLY A 638 5.60 1.21 19.27
CA GLY A 638 6.27 0.02 18.77
C GLY A 638 7.60 -0.27 19.47
N ILE A 639 8.46 0.74 19.63
CA ILE A 639 9.74 0.60 20.35
C ILE A 639 9.51 0.28 21.82
N ASN A 640 8.56 0.95 22.47
CA ASN A 640 8.22 0.62 23.85
C ASN A 640 7.74 -0.84 23.97
N SER A 641 6.97 -1.31 23.00
CA SER A 641 6.50 -2.69 22.94
C SER A 641 7.65 -3.70 22.85
N THR A 642 8.62 -3.50 21.95
CA THR A 642 9.80 -4.38 21.84
C THR A 642 10.72 -4.28 23.05
N MET A 643 10.78 -3.13 23.72
CA MET A 643 11.54 -2.98 24.96
C MET A 643 10.86 -3.63 26.17
N ASN A 644 9.60 -4.02 26.07
CA ASN A 644 8.85 -4.70 27.15
C ASN A 644 8.67 -6.19 26.88
N SER A 645 8.94 -6.68 25.66
CA SER A 645 8.83 -8.10 25.30
C SER A 645 9.98 -8.94 25.87
N LEU A 646 11.18 -8.35 25.95
CA LEU A 646 12.43 -9.01 26.36
C LEU A 646 12.99 -8.43 27.66
N SER A 647 13.86 -9.19 28.32
CA SER A 647 14.59 -8.71 29.49
C SER A 647 15.65 -7.66 29.10
N GLU A 648 16.00 -6.76 30.03
CA GLU A 648 17.03 -5.72 29.78
C GLU A 648 18.37 -6.31 29.32
N ARG A 649 18.71 -7.51 29.81
CA ARG A 649 19.94 -8.22 29.44
C ARG A 649 19.91 -8.73 28.00
N GLU A 650 18.84 -9.42 27.62
CA GLU A 650 18.68 -9.95 26.25
C GLU A 650 18.60 -8.83 25.21
N LEU A 651 18.00 -7.69 25.58
CA LEU A 651 17.98 -6.49 24.74
C LEU A 651 19.39 -5.97 24.49
N ALA A 652 20.21 -5.85 25.53
CA ALA A 652 21.58 -5.35 25.39
C ALA A 652 22.49 -6.32 24.62
N GLU A 653 22.33 -7.63 24.81
CA GLU A 653 23.11 -8.67 24.13
C GLU A 653 22.77 -8.78 22.64
N ASN A 654 21.48 -8.79 22.28
CA ASN A 654 21.03 -9.06 20.91
C ASN A 654 20.79 -7.81 20.06
N PHE A 655 20.46 -6.67 20.67
CA PHE A 655 19.98 -5.45 19.98
C PHE A 655 20.82 -4.20 20.28
N GLY A 656 22.11 -4.38 20.59
CA GLY A 656 22.99 -3.27 20.96
C GLY A 656 23.12 -2.18 19.89
N LYS A 657 23.06 -2.52 18.60
CA LYS A 657 23.16 -1.55 17.50
C LYS A 657 21.88 -0.73 17.37
N GLU A 658 20.75 -1.41 17.41
CA GLU A 658 19.40 -0.87 17.29
C GLU A 658 19.08 0.05 18.48
N LEU A 659 19.55 -0.28 19.69
CA LEU A 659 19.45 0.58 20.88
C LEU A 659 20.22 1.90 20.70
N VAL A 660 21.43 1.88 20.14
CA VAL A 660 22.21 3.10 19.90
C VAL A 660 21.58 3.94 18.78
N GLU A 661 21.11 3.29 17.72
CA GLU A 661 20.46 3.97 16.60
C GLU A 661 19.12 4.63 17.01
N THR A 662 18.33 3.95 17.85
CA THR A 662 17.11 4.53 18.44
C THR A 662 17.41 5.69 19.37
N GLN A 663 18.48 5.63 20.18
CA GLN A 663 18.91 6.76 21.00
C GLN A 663 19.22 7.99 20.14
N GLN A 664 20.04 7.83 19.10
CA GLN A 664 20.41 8.92 18.19
C GLN A 664 19.16 9.52 17.52
N TRP A 665 18.28 8.66 17.01
CA TRP A 665 17.05 9.12 16.38
C TRP A 665 16.14 9.88 17.35
N ILE A 666 15.91 9.35 18.55
CA ILE A 666 15.07 10.01 19.56
C ILE A 666 15.68 11.35 19.99
N THR A 667 17.01 11.45 20.13
CA THR A 667 17.65 12.74 20.43
C THR A 667 17.39 13.77 19.33
N THR A 668 17.51 13.39 18.06
CA THR A 668 17.19 14.31 16.93
C THR A 668 15.71 14.69 16.90
N LEU A 669 14.82 13.78 17.30
CA LEU A 669 13.38 14.03 17.36
C LEU A 669 13.02 15.01 18.49
N LEU A 670 13.68 14.92 19.64
CA LEU A 670 13.51 15.85 20.76
C LEU A 670 14.03 17.27 20.43
N GLU A 671 15.11 17.37 19.66
CA GLU A 671 15.67 18.64 19.19
C GLU A 671 14.71 19.41 18.28
N ASN A 672 13.93 18.69 17.46
CA ASN A 672 13.05 19.28 16.44
C ASN A 672 11.76 19.93 16.96
N ARG A 673 11.51 20.03 18.28
CA ARG A 673 10.45 20.79 19.02
C ARG A 673 9.01 20.91 18.44
N ASN A 674 8.63 20.18 17.39
CA ASN A 674 7.40 20.44 16.66
C ASN A 674 6.14 19.78 17.27
N ASN A 675 6.26 18.84 18.21
CA ASN A 675 5.11 18.05 18.70
C ASN A 675 5.14 17.84 20.23
N GLU A 676 4.28 18.53 20.99
CA GLU A 676 4.19 18.41 22.46
C GLU A 676 3.73 17.03 22.95
N ASN A 677 2.83 16.37 22.20
CA ASN A 677 2.22 15.09 22.60
C ASN A 677 3.18 13.89 22.56
N ILE A 678 4.29 14.01 21.80
CA ILE A 678 5.23 12.90 21.54
C ILE A 678 6.41 12.93 22.52
N GLN A 679 6.72 14.11 23.05
CA GLN A 679 7.82 14.36 23.98
C GLN A 679 7.85 13.42 25.20
N PRO A 680 6.75 13.17 25.94
CA PRO A 680 6.86 12.37 27.16
C PRO A 680 7.26 10.91 26.88
N MET A 681 6.72 10.33 25.81
CA MET A 681 7.05 8.96 25.40
C MET A 681 8.49 8.86 24.88
N ALA A 682 8.92 9.83 24.08
CA ALA A 682 10.28 9.92 23.56
C ALA A 682 11.32 10.05 24.70
N VAL A 683 11.07 10.93 25.67
CA VAL A 683 11.95 11.10 26.85
C VAL A 683 12.02 9.82 27.68
N TRP A 684 10.89 9.15 27.89
CA TRP A 684 10.85 7.89 28.62
C TRP A 684 11.67 6.79 27.93
N ILE A 685 11.50 6.62 26.61
CA ILE A 685 12.27 5.62 25.84
C ILE A 685 13.76 5.95 25.89
N LEU A 686 14.14 7.22 25.76
CA LEU A 686 15.54 7.64 25.87
C LEU A 686 16.13 7.32 27.25
N ALA A 687 15.41 7.62 28.33
CA ALA A 687 15.85 7.29 29.68
C ALA A 687 15.97 5.78 29.90
N LYS A 688 15.02 4.99 29.39
CA LYS A 688 15.02 3.53 29.50
C LYS A 688 16.19 2.91 28.72
N THR A 689 16.41 3.32 27.48
CA THR A 689 17.54 2.83 26.67
C THR A 689 18.89 3.19 27.31
N GLN A 690 19.05 4.40 27.82
CA GLN A 690 20.27 4.80 28.55
C GLN A 690 20.49 3.97 29.82
N GLY A 691 19.42 3.67 30.55
CA GLY A 691 19.43 2.79 31.72
C GLY A 691 19.92 1.37 31.37
N ILE A 692 19.37 0.77 30.32
CA ILE A 692 19.74 -0.57 29.85
C ILE A 692 21.23 -0.61 29.46
N VAL A 693 21.68 0.35 28.66
CA VAL A 693 23.09 0.42 28.21
C VAL A 693 24.04 0.59 29.41
N SER A 694 23.69 1.47 30.35
CA SER A 694 24.53 1.72 31.54
C SER A 694 24.58 0.51 32.48
N ASN A 695 23.45 -0.15 32.70
CA ASN A 695 23.36 -1.36 33.52
C ASN A 695 24.18 -2.50 32.90
N TYR A 696 24.09 -2.67 31.58
CA TYR A 696 24.83 -3.70 30.87
C TYR A 696 26.34 -3.42 30.86
N GLN A 697 26.77 -2.17 30.67
CA GLN A 697 28.18 -1.78 30.79
C GLN A 697 28.74 -2.07 32.19
N ARG A 698 27.95 -1.79 33.24
CA ARG A 698 28.34 -2.11 34.63
C ARG A 698 28.47 -3.62 34.86
N LEU A 699 27.57 -4.42 34.30
CA LEU A 699 27.66 -5.89 34.36
C LEU A 699 28.93 -6.40 33.68
N LEU A 700 29.22 -5.95 32.46
CA LEU A 700 30.45 -6.31 31.74
C LEU A 700 31.72 -5.90 32.52
N LEU A 701 31.73 -4.70 33.12
CA LEU A 701 32.84 -4.25 33.96
C LEU A 701 32.99 -5.10 35.23
N GLY A 702 31.88 -5.57 35.81
CA GLY A 702 31.87 -6.50 36.93
C GLY A 702 32.43 -7.88 36.58
N ASP A 703 32.05 -8.42 35.43
CA ASP A 703 32.55 -9.72 34.92
C ASP A 703 34.04 -9.68 34.56
N LEU A 704 34.59 -8.49 34.24
CA LEU A 704 36.00 -8.26 33.97
C LEU A 704 36.87 -8.11 35.23
N LEU A 705 36.26 -7.93 36.42
CA LEU A 705 37.01 -7.90 37.67
C LEU A 705 37.34 -9.34 38.10
N PRO A 706 38.62 -9.67 38.35
CA PRO A 706 38.97 -11.00 38.81
C PRO A 706 38.28 -11.27 40.16
N LEU A 707 37.59 -12.42 40.26
CA LEU A 707 37.07 -12.94 41.52
C LEU A 707 38.26 -13.09 42.49
N THR A 708 38.34 -12.20 43.47
CA THR A 708 39.32 -12.26 44.57
C THR A 708 38.97 -13.35 45.57
#